data_AF-A0A3Q2DZ09-F1
#
_entry.id   AF-A0A3Q2DZ09-F1
#
_cell.length_a   1.000
_cell.length_b   1.000
_cell.length_c   1.000
_cell.angle_alpha   90.00
_cell.angle_beta   90.00
_cell.angle_gamma   90.00
#
_symmetry.space_group_name_H-M   'P 1'
#
loop_
_entity.id
_entity.type
_entity.pdbx_description
1 polymer ?
#
loop_
_entity_poly.entity_id
_entity_poly.type
_entity_poly.pdbx_seq_one_letter_code
_entity_poly.pdbx_strand_id
1 'polypeptide(L)'
;TEFITEETIINRFFRTDDEVVLQCSATIQKEQQKLCLAAEGFGNRLCFLESISNSKNVPPDLSICTFVLEQSLSVRALQEMLANTQEKAEGVSVLEGGGHRTLLYGHAVFWSGSASPAFQIMFVSVCVGEACWWTIHPASKQRSEGEKVRVGDDLILVSVSSERYLHLSYGNGSLHVDAAFQQTLWSVAPICSGSEVAQGFLIGGDVLRLLHGHMDECLTVPSGEHGDEQRRSVHYEGGAVSSHARSLWRLETLRVMWSGSHIRWGQPFRLRHVTTGKYLSLTEEKSLLLMDKEKADVRSTAFCFRASKEKLDPGVRKEVDGMGTPDIKYGDSVCYIQHVNTCLWLTYQTIDAKCARMGGVQRKAIMHHEGHMDDGLTLSRSQHEESRTARVIRSTVFLFNIFIRGLDTVRKKGKSSTLNLPIDSVSLSLQDLMGYFQPPADHLDHEDKQNRLRALKNRQNLFQEEVWSRCFSLKAKLGHESLRAGMNRRTTQTGFLTHCLINDKLMMIFAGILEVLHCVLVESPEALNIIKEGHIKSIISLLDKHGRNHKVLDVLCSLCVCNGVAVRSNQHLICDNLLPGRDLLLQTRLINHVSRYTHIDTHTANTCKLKWTNGPNPLEWGSFGRSLSLLQPCAGCIARTVTSPNQHLLRSEDVVSCCLDLSVPSISFRINGQPVQGMFENFNSEGLFFPVASFSAGVKVRFLLGGRHGEFKFLPPSGYAPCYEAVLPREKLKLEASQDQTVAKDLLGPTITLSQAAFTPTPVDTSQVVLPSHLDRIREKLAENIHELWVMNKIELGWTYGAVRDDNKRQHPCLVEFSKLPEQERSYNLQMSLETLKTLLALGCHVGLADEHAVEKVKSMKLSPTYELTGGYKPAPLDLSHIKLTPTQEAMVDKLAENAHNVWARDRIRQGWTYGIQQKPSPRSLRPA
;
A
#
# COMPACT_ATOMS: atom_id res chain seq x y z
N THR A 1 2.24 -58.13 -46.56
CA THR A 1 1.36 -57.79 -45.43
C THR A 1 1.72 -58.68 -44.26
N GLU A 2 2.79 -58.34 -43.54
CA GLU A 2 3.08 -58.97 -42.26
C GLU A 2 2.26 -58.26 -41.18
N PHE A 3 1.61 -59.03 -40.30
CA PHE A 3 0.96 -58.49 -39.12
C PHE A 3 2.05 -58.07 -38.12
N ILE A 4 2.44 -56.79 -38.18
CA ILE A 4 3.24 -56.16 -37.15
C ILE A 4 2.35 -56.09 -35.89
N THR A 5 2.72 -56.82 -34.83
CA THR A 5 2.00 -56.81 -33.56
C THR A 5 2.06 -55.42 -32.91
N GLU A 6 1.11 -55.07 -32.04
CA GLU A 6 1.11 -53.74 -31.41
C GLU A 6 2.41 -53.44 -30.66
N GLU A 7 3.00 -54.44 -29.98
CA GLU A 7 4.34 -54.38 -29.35
C GLU A 7 5.45 -53.96 -30.33
N THR A 8 5.42 -54.39 -31.60
CA THR A 8 6.44 -54.00 -32.59
C THR A 8 6.21 -52.61 -33.20
N ILE A 9 5.03 -52.01 -32.99
CA ILE A 9 4.75 -50.62 -33.34
C ILE A 9 5.12 -49.68 -32.18
N ILE A 10 4.80 -50.05 -30.94
CA ILE A 10 5.06 -49.21 -29.75
C ILE A 10 6.55 -48.95 -29.55
N ASN A 11 7.38 -49.99 -29.69
CA ASN A 11 8.83 -49.89 -29.55
C ASN A 11 9.56 -49.14 -30.68
N ARG A 12 8.84 -48.54 -31.65
CA ARG A 12 9.42 -47.90 -32.84
C ARG A 12 8.95 -46.47 -33.11
N PHE A 13 7.85 -46.00 -32.52
CA PHE A 13 7.26 -44.69 -32.79
C PHE A 13 6.77 -44.02 -31.50
N PHE A 14 6.89 -42.70 -31.41
CA PHE A 14 6.41 -41.93 -30.26
C PHE A 14 4.89 -41.70 -30.30
N ARG A 15 4.27 -41.70 -29.13
CA ARG A 15 2.84 -41.42 -28.92
C ARG A 15 2.64 -40.35 -27.85
N THR A 16 1.45 -39.76 -27.80
CA THR A 16 1.05 -38.97 -26.63
C THR A 16 1.04 -39.84 -25.37
N ASP A 17 1.36 -39.21 -24.25
CA ASP A 17 1.57 -39.81 -22.91
C ASP A 17 2.88 -40.60 -22.74
N ASP A 18 3.75 -40.68 -23.76
CA ASP A 18 5.10 -41.24 -23.60
C ASP A 18 6.05 -40.26 -22.88
N GLU A 19 6.89 -40.80 -21.99
CA GLU A 19 8.00 -40.08 -21.37
C GLU A 19 9.26 -40.16 -22.25
N VAL A 20 9.88 -39.02 -22.53
CA VAL A 20 11.03 -38.88 -23.42
C VAL A 20 12.10 -37.93 -22.86
N VAL A 21 13.34 -38.03 -23.35
CA VAL A 21 14.37 -36.99 -23.19
C VAL A 21 14.81 -36.46 -24.55
N LEU A 22 15.08 -35.15 -24.63
CA LEU A 22 15.68 -34.51 -25.79
C LEU A 22 17.20 -34.55 -25.67
N GLN A 23 17.88 -35.18 -26.63
CA GLN A 23 19.33 -35.34 -26.66
C GLN A 23 19.96 -34.57 -27.83
N CYS A 24 21.12 -33.98 -27.61
CA CYS A 24 21.97 -33.44 -28.67
C CYS A 24 23.42 -33.92 -28.48
N SER A 25 24.21 -33.86 -29.55
CA SER A 25 25.65 -34.16 -29.51
C SER A 25 26.46 -32.94 -29.93
N ALA A 26 27.49 -32.60 -29.15
CA ALA A 26 28.34 -31.44 -29.40
C ALA A 26 29.81 -31.76 -29.12
N THR A 27 30.69 -31.26 -30.00
CA THR A 27 32.14 -31.42 -29.83
C THR A 27 32.68 -30.37 -28.85
N ILE A 28 33.08 -30.78 -27.65
CA ILE A 28 33.74 -29.92 -26.66
C ILE A 28 35.17 -30.43 -26.45
N GLN A 29 36.17 -29.56 -26.52
CA GLN A 29 37.59 -29.92 -26.31
C GLN A 29 38.08 -31.10 -27.19
N LYS A 30 37.53 -31.24 -28.41
CA LYS A 30 37.74 -32.35 -29.37
C LYS A 30 37.10 -33.70 -29.01
N GLU A 31 36.35 -33.80 -27.92
CA GLU A 31 35.54 -34.98 -27.60
C GLU A 31 34.06 -34.74 -27.94
N GLN A 32 33.38 -35.77 -28.43
CA GLN A 32 31.92 -35.75 -28.65
C GLN A 32 31.20 -35.96 -27.31
N GLN A 33 30.47 -34.95 -26.87
CA GLN A 33 29.63 -35.03 -25.68
C GLN A 33 28.16 -35.16 -26.06
N LYS A 34 27.50 -36.18 -25.50
CA LYS A 34 26.04 -36.34 -25.50
C LYS A 34 25.45 -35.61 -24.31
N LEU A 35 24.48 -34.75 -24.58
CA LEU A 35 23.84 -33.86 -23.61
C LEU A 35 22.32 -34.04 -23.69
N CYS A 36 21.65 -34.06 -22.55
CA CYS A 36 20.19 -33.96 -22.46
C CYS A 36 19.78 -32.52 -22.15
N LEU A 37 18.67 -32.07 -22.72
CA LEU A 37 17.98 -30.88 -22.25
C LEU A 37 17.42 -31.15 -20.83
N ALA A 38 17.60 -30.20 -19.92
CA ALA A 38 17.13 -30.29 -18.55
C ALA A 38 16.54 -28.96 -18.07
N ALA A 39 15.56 -29.01 -17.16
CA ALA A 39 15.25 -27.86 -16.31
C ALA A 39 14.74 -28.29 -14.93
N GLU A 40 15.25 -27.61 -13.90
CA GLU A 40 14.77 -27.74 -12.52
C GLU A 40 13.39 -27.09 -12.36
N GLY A 41 13.21 -25.93 -12.98
CA GLY A 41 12.03 -25.08 -12.85
C GLY A 41 11.99 -24.32 -11.53
N PHE A 42 11.92 -25.03 -10.40
CA PHE A 42 11.61 -24.42 -9.09
C PHE A 42 12.81 -23.59 -8.62
N GLY A 43 12.63 -22.27 -8.47
CA GLY A 43 13.73 -21.33 -8.26
C GLY A 43 14.64 -21.08 -9.47
N ASN A 44 14.41 -21.72 -10.62
CA ASN A 44 15.17 -21.51 -11.86
C ASN A 44 14.33 -21.79 -13.12
N ARG A 45 13.94 -20.73 -13.85
CA ARG A 45 13.18 -20.81 -15.11
C ARG A 45 14.02 -21.04 -16.37
N LEU A 46 15.33 -21.22 -16.26
CA LEU A 46 16.19 -21.45 -17.42
C LEU A 46 16.42 -22.95 -17.63
N CYS A 47 16.34 -23.38 -18.89
CA CYS A 47 16.83 -24.69 -19.32
C CYS A 47 18.36 -24.71 -19.30
N PHE A 48 18.93 -25.89 -19.06
CA PHE A 48 20.35 -26.16 -19.10
C PHE A 48 20.61 -27.57 -19.65
N LEU A 49 21.87 -27.99 -19.64
CA LEU A 49 22.32 -29.23 -20.27
C LEU A 49 22.90 -30.18 -19.22
N GLU A 50 22.42 -31.42 -19.23
CA GLU A 50 22.91 -32.49 -18.37
C GLU A 50 23.69 -33.51 -19.20
N SER A 51 24.96 -33.75 -18.87
CA SER A 51 25.81 -34.65 -19.68
C SER A 51 25.55 -36.11 -19.37
N ILE A 52 25.20 -36.89 -20.40
CA ILE A 52 25.00 -38.35 -20.30
C ILE A 52 26.22 -39.15 -20.77
N SER A 53 27.26 -38.49 -21.28
CA SER A 53 28.46 -39.10 -21.87
C SER A 53 29.23 -40.01 -20.89
N ASN A 54 29.31 -39.61 -19.62
CA ASN A 54 30.11 -40.26 -18.58
C ASN A 54 29.26 -41.03 -17.54
N SER A 55 28.09 -41.53 -17.94
CA SER A 55 27.08 -42.14 -17.06
C SER A 55 27.58 -43.30 -16.17
N LYS A 56 28.66 -43.98 -16.61
CA LYS A 56 29.33 -45.04 -15.85
C LYS A 56 30.05 -44.53 -14.60
N ASN A 57 30.66 -43.35 -14.66
CA ASN A 57 31.41 -42.79 -13.53
C ASN A 57 30.58 -41.75 -12.76
N VAL A 58 29.76 -40.96 -13.47
CA VAL A 58 28.92 -39.90 -12.90
C VAL A 58 27.48 -40.12 -13.38
N PRO A 59 26.52 -40.48 -12.50
CA PRO A 59 25.12 -40.68 -12.88
C PRO A 59 24.48 -39.39 -13.38
N PRO A 60 23.84 -39.39 -14.58
CA PRO A 60 23.11 -38.24 -15.05
C PRO A 60 21.80 -38.07 -14.31
N ASP A 61 21.39 -36.83 -14.06
CA ASP A 61 20.12 -36.52 -13.41
C ASP A 61 18.94 -36.58 -14.40
N LEU A 62 18.51 -37.79 -14.74
CA LEU A 62 17.40 -37.95 -15.69
C LEU A 62 16.08 -37.38 -15.15
N SER A 63 15.92 -37.23 -13.82
CA SER A 63 14.69 -36.70 -13.22
C SER A 63 14.37 -35.25 -13.63
N ILE A 64 15.37 -34.47 -14.01
CA ILE A 64 15.23 -33.09 -14.49
C ILE A 64 15.23 -32.98 -16.03
N CYS A 65 15.50 -34.10 -16.72
CA CYS A 65 15.59 -34.19 -18.18
C CYS A 65 14.32 -34.78 -18.83
N THR A 66 13.48 -35.48 -18.07
CA THR A 66 12.33 -36.22 -18.63
C THR A 66 11.13 -35.30 -18.88
N PHE A 67 10.63 -35.39 -20.12
CA PHE A 67 9.46 -34.69 -20.65
C PHE A 67 8.34 -35.69 -20.93
N VAL A 68 7.08 -35.26 -20.84
CA VAL A 68 5.91 -36.04 -21.30
C VAL A 68 5.38 -35.41 -22.58
N LEU A 69 5.12 -36.21 -23.61
CA LEU A 69 4.42 -35.74 -24.81
C LEU A 69 2.92 -35.68 -24.55
N GLU A 70 2.46 -34.62 -23.91
CA GLU A 70 1.03 -34.42 -23.55
C GLU A 70 0.13 -34.29 -24.79
N GLN A 71 0.54 -33.47 -25.77
CA GLN A 71 -0.29 -33.20 -26.95
C GLN A 71 0.54 -33.11 -28.24
N SER A 72 -0.06 -33.62 -29.31
CA SER A 72 0.39 -33.44 -30.70
C SER A 72 -0.82 -33.05 -31.56
N LEU A 73 -0.70 -31.95 -32.30
CA LEU A 73 -1.75 -31.37 -33.13
C LEU A 73 -1.20 -30.94 -34.49
N SER A 74 -2.04 -30.92 -35.51
CA SER A 74 -1.71 -30.16 -36.72
C SER A 74 -1.71 -28.67 -36.40
N VAL A 75 -0.89 -27.88 -37.11
CA VAL A 75 -0.80 -26.42 -36.89
C VAL A 75 -2.17 -25.72 -37.00
N ARG A 76 -3.05 -26.22 -37.87
CA ARG A 76 -4.44 -25.70 -38.00
C ARG A 76 -5.29 -25.98 -36.77
N ALA A 77 -5.26 -27.21 -36.25
CA ALA A 77 -6.00 -27.57 -35.03
C ALA A 77 -5.48 -26.80 -33.80
N LEU A 78 -4.20 -26.47 -33.75
CA LEU A 78 -3.64 -25.57 -32.75
C LEU A 78 -4.19 -24.14 -32.89
N GLN A 79 -4.22 -23.58 -34.11
CA GLN A 79 -4.79 -22.25 -34.35
C GLN A 79 -6.28 -22.18 -33.95
N GLU A 80 -7.06 -23.20 -34.27
CA GLU A 80 -8.47 -23.32 -33.84
C GLU A 80 -8.62 -23.42 -32.31
N MET A 81 -7.74 -24.17 -31.63
CA MET A 81 -7.70 -24.23 -30.16
C MET A 81 -7.42 -22.85 -29.55
N LEU A 82 -6.38 -22.16 -30.03
CA LEU A 82 -5.98 -20.86 -29.50
C LEU A 82 -7.08 -19.80 -29.70
N ALA A 83 -7.76 -19.80 -30.85
CA ALA A 83 -8.90 -18.91 -31.10
C ALA A 83 -10.05 -19.15 -30.10
N ASN A 84 -10.43 -20.40 -29.86
CA ASN A 84 -11.50 -20.76 -28.92
C ASN A 84 -11.15 -20.49 -27.45
N THR A 85 -9.87 -20.34 -27.12
CA THR A 85 -9.39 -20.13 -25.74
C THR A 85 -9.56 -18.67 -25.29
N GLN A 86 -9.61 -17.70 -26.22
CA GLN A 86 -9.85 -16.28 -25.90
C GLN A 86 -11.28 -15.98 -25.43
N GLU A 87 -12.28 -16.80 -25.79
CA GLU A 87 -13.68 -16.57 -25.42
C GLU A 87 -14.09 -17.20 -24.07
N LYS A 88 -13.27 -18.08 -23.47
CA LYS A 88 -13.59 -18.80 -22.22
C LYS A 88 -12.49 -18.65 -21.17
N ALA A 89 -12.43 -17.47 -20.55
CA ALA A 89 -11.47 -17.15 -19.49
C ALA A 89 -11.85 -17.69 -18.08
N GLU A 90 -12.98 -18.39 -17.94
CA GLU A 90 -13.41 -19.02 -16.68
C GLU A 90 -13.54 -20.54 -16.84
N GLY A 91 -12.70 -21.29 -16.10
CA GLY A 91 -12.77 -22.76 -16.03
C GLY A 91 -12.01 -23.51 -17.13
N VAL A 92 -10.68 -23.58 -17.03
CA VAL A 92 -9.86 -24.44 -17.90
C VAL A 92 -10.03 -25.90 -17.48
N SER A 93 -10.98 -26.61 -18.09
CA SER A 93 -10.82 -28.04 -18.35
C SER A 93 -9.86 -28.20 -19.54
N VAL A 94 -8.80 -28.99 -19.36
CA VAL A 94 -7.96 -29.41 -20.47
C VAL A 94 -8.86 -30.14 -21.48
N LEU A 95 -8.83 -29.73 -22.74
CA LEU A 95 -9.52 -30.44 -23.82
C LEU A 95 -9.13 -31.92 -23.79
N GLU A 96 -10.11 -32.81 -23.62
CA GLU A 96 -9.90 -34.27 -23.67
C GLU A 96 -9.41 -34.67 -25.07
N GLY A 97 -8.09 -34.64 -25.24
CA GLY A 97 -7.42 -35.02 -26.48
C GLY A 97 -7.51 -36.53 -26.66
N GLY A 98 -8.28 -36.99 -27.64
CA GLY A 98 -8.57 -38.41 -27.82
C GLY A 98 -7.33 -39.29 -28.05
N GLY A 99 -7.02 -40.13 -27.05
CA GLY A 99 -6.18 -41.33 -27.15
C GLY A 99 -4.69 -41.13 -27.43
N HIS A 100 -3.95 -42.23 -27.40
CA HIS A 100 -2.50 -42.28 -27.70
C HIS A 100 -2.23 -42.01 -29.20
N ARG A 101 -2.10 -40.73 -29.56
CA ARG A 101 -1.87 -40.29 -30.95
C ARG A 101 -0.40 -40.43 -31.32
N THR A 102 -0.12 -41.02 -32.49
CA THR A 102 1.26 -41.15 -33.00
C THR A 102 1.81 -39.79 -33.44
N LEU A 103 3.07 -39.52 -33.10
CA LEU A 103 3.77 -38.30 -33.47
C LEU A 103 4.14 -38.28 -34.98
N LEU A 104 3.80 -37.19 -35.66
CA LEU A 104 4.10 -36.96 -37.08
C LEU A 104 4.99 -35.72 -37.27
N TYR A 105 5.81 -35.73 -38.32
CA TYR A 105 6.46 -34.51 -38.80
C TYR A 105 5.42 -33.47 -39.25
N GLY A 106 5.65 -32.20 -38.92
CA GLY A 106 4.77 -31.07 -39.25
C GLY A 106 3.67 -30.82 -38.23
N HIS A 107 3.59 -31.64 -37.18
CA HIS A 107 2.74 -31.37 -36.03
C HIS A 107 3.41 -30.39 -35.07
N ALA A 108 2.58 -29.57 -34.43
CA ALA A 108 2.93 -28.86 -33.21
C ALA A 108 2.81 -29.82 -32.02
N VAL A 109 3.80 -29.80 -31.14
CA VAL A 109 3.83 -30.56 -29.88
C VAL A 109 3.87 -29.65 -28.68
N PHE A 110 3.30 -30.16 -27.59
CA PHE A 110 3.40 -29.60 -26.25
C PHE A 110 4.03 -30.65 -25.34
N TRP A 111 5.16 -30.30 -24.73
CA TRP A 111 5.85 -31.13 -23.73
C TRP A 111 5.63 -30.54 -22.34
N SER A 112 5.15 -31.36 -21.39
CA SER A 112 5.27 -31.05 -19.96
C SER A 112 6.55 -31.65 -19.38
N GLY A 113 7.04 -31.14 -18.26
CA GLY A 113 8.13 -31.78 -17.51
C GLY A 113 7.56 -32.78 -16.51
N SER A 114 7.89 -34.07 -16.65
CA SER A 114 7.24 -35.16 -15.89
C SER A 114 7.39 -35.05 -14.38
N ALA A 115 8.48 -34.43 -13.90
CA ALA A 115 8.77 -34.26 -12.48
C ALA A 115 9.17 -32.81 -12.08
N SER A 116 9.19 -31.87 -13.03
CA SER A 116 9.64 -30.48 -12.81
C SER A 116 8.44 -29.54 -12.70
N PRO A 117 8.00 -29.11 -11.48
CA PRO A 117 6.81 -28.28 -11.30
C PRO A 117 6.93 -26.88 -11.90
N ALA A 118 8.10 -26.51 -12.42
CA ALA A 118 8.32 -25.27 -13.13
C ALA A 118 8.93 -25.44 -14.54
N PHE A 119 8.81 -26.64 -15.13
CA PHE A 119 8.28 -26.64 -16.50
C PHE A 119 6.81 -26.25 -16.44
N GLN A 120 6.01 -26.83 -15.54
CA GLN A 120 4.66 -26.37 -15.26
C GLN A 120 4.61 -24.87 -14.98
N ILE A 121 5.13 -24.28 -13.89
CA ILE A 121 5.04 -22.81 -13.65
C ILE A 121 5.69 -21.92 -14.74
N MET A 122 6.78 -22.32 -15.41
CA MET A 122 7.32 -21.56 -16.56
C MET A 122 6.30 -21.52 -17.70
N PHE A 123 5.60 -22.64 -17.92
CA PHE A 123 4.61 -22.79 -18.98
C PHE A 123 3.17 -22.55 -18.51
N VAL A 124 2.82 -22.45 -17.22
CA VAL A 124 1.44 -22.36 -16.69
C VAL A 124 1.00 -20.91 -16.57
N SER A 125 1.96 -20.00 -16.35
CA SER A 125 1.77 -18.59 -16.72
C SER A 125 1.62 -18.38 -18.24
N VAL A 126 1.82 -19.43 -19.05
CA VAL A 126 1.86 -19.40 -20.53
C VAL A 126 1.02 -20.55 -21.14
N CYS A 127 0.23 -21.30 -20.35
CA CYS A 127 -0.48 -22.52 -20.80
C CYS A 127 -1.72 -22.14 -21.62
N VAL A 128 -1.96 -20.84 -21.69
CA VAL A 128 -3.00 -20.12 -22.39
C VAL A 128 -2.27 -19.25 -23.43
N GLY A 129 -1.55 -19.89 -24.37
CA GLY A 129 -0.69 -19.15 -25.29
C GLY A 129 0.02 -19.98 -26.35
N GLU A 130 0.42 -19.30 -27.42
CA GLU A 130 1.13 -19.87 -28.57
C GLU A 130 2.59 -20.23 -28.27
N ALA A 131 3.20 -19.56 -27.28
CA ALA A 131 4.63 -19.65 -26.99
C ALA A 131 5.10 -20.97 -26.35
N CYS A 132 4.18 -21.84 -25.93
CA CYS A 132 4.50 -23.16 -25.39
C CYS A 132 4.60 -24.26 -26.46
N TRP A 133 4.29 -23.96 -27.72
CA TRP A 133 4.23 -24.94 -28.80
C TRP A 133 5.48 -24.96 -29.68
N TRP A 134 5.86 -26.16 -30.11
CA TRP A 134 7.00 -26.39 -31.00
C TRP A 134 6.58 -27.25 -32.20
N THR A 135 6.89 -26.86 -33.43
CA THR A 135 6.73 -27.75 -34.59
C THR A 135 7.96 -28.65 -34.77
N ILE A 136 7.70 -29.89 -35.19
CA ILE A 136 8.74 -30.89 -35.43
C ILE A 136 8.97 -31.04 -36.93
N HIS A 137 10.18 -30.78 -37.39
CA HIS A 137 10.59 -30.90 -38.78
C HIS A 137 11.69 -31.96 -38.97
N PRO A 138 11.75 -32.62 -40.13
CA PRO A 138 12.77 -33.63 -40.42
C PRO A 138 14.15 -33.00 -40.63
N ALA A 139 15.18 -33.57 -39.99
CA ALA A 139 16.55 -33.09 -40.13
C ALA A 139 17.16 -33.26 -41.53
N SER A 140 16.60 -34.16 -42.36
CA SER A 140 17.08 -34.42 -43.72
C SER A 140 15.97 -34.91 -44.64
N LYS A 141 16.23 -34.92 -45.96
CA LYS A 141 15.31 -35.43 -46.99
C LYS A 141 15.04 -36.95 -46.93
N GLN A 142 15.53 -37.66 -45.91
CA GLN A 142 15.20 -39.07 -45.65
C GLN A 142 13.81 -39.25 -44.97
N ARG A 143 13.20 -38.15 -44.53
CA ARG A 143 11.85 -38.07 -43.95
C ARG A 143 11.11 -36.89 -44.57
N SER A 144 9.80 -37.02 -44.65
CA SER A 144 8.87 -36.03 -45.21
C SER A 144 7.84 -35.59 -44.16
N GLU A 145 7.26 -34.41 -44.35
CA GLU A 145 6.13 -33.94 -43.54
C GLU A 145 4.97 -34.94 -43.57
N GLY A 146 4.32 -35.18 -42.42
CA GLY A 146 3.28 -36.20 -42.25
C GLY A 146 3.78 -37.64 -42.05
N GLU A 147 5.08 -37.93 -42.18
CA GLU A 147 5.61 -39.24 -41.77
C GLU A 147 5.64 -39.41 -40.25
N LYS A 148 5.54 -40.67 -39.79
CA LYS A 148 5.67 -41.02 -38.37
C LYS A 148 7.12 -40.88 -37.89
N VAL A 149 7.32 -40.16 -36.79
CA VAL A 149 8.63 -39.99 -36.15
C VAL A 149 9.06 -41.30 -35.48
N ARG A 150 10.23 -41.82 -35.84
CA ARG A 150 10.76 -43.09 -35.28
C ARG A 150 11.72 -42.84 -34.12
N VAL A 151 11.83 -43.83 -33.23
CA VAL A 151 12.86 -43.84 -32.18
C VAL A 151 14.24 -43.77 -32.84
N GLY A 152 15.05 -42.77 -32.46
CA GLY A 152 16.37 -42.52 -33.02
C GLY A 152 16.40 -41.69 -34.31
N ASP A 153 15.26 -41.16 -34.79
CA ASP A 153 15.27 -40.12 -35.83
C ASP A 153 15.82 -38.79 -35.24
N ASP A 154 16.57 -38.02 -36.04
CA ASP A 154 16.99 -36.65 -35.72
C ASP A 154 15.92 -35.64 -36.12
N LEU A 155 15.62 -34.70 -35.21
CA LEU A 155 14.57 -33.69 -35.34
C LEU A 155 15.15 -32.27 -35.34
N ILE A 156 14.43 -31.38 -36.01
CA ILE A 156 14.56 -29.93 -35.89
C ILE A 156 13.31 -29.41 -35.20
N LEU A 157 13.49 -28.61 -34.14
CA LEU A 157 12.41 -28.08 -33.31
C LEU A 157 12.32 -26.57 -33.50
N VAL A 158 11.14 -26.08 -33.91
CA VAL A 158 10.88 -24.66 -34.19
C VAL A 158 9.78 -24.15 -33.27
N SER A 159 10.02 -23.04 -32.58
CA SER A 159 9.03 -22.38 -31.72
C SER A 159 7.92 -21.77 -32.57
N VAL A 160 6.66 -22.07 -32.26
CA VAL A 160 5.50 -21.54 -33.02
C VAL A 160 5.43 -20.01 -32.91
N SER A 161 5.52 -19.45 -31.70
CA SER A 161 5.33 -18.00 -31.49
C SER A 161 6.52 -17.12 -31.92
N SER A 162 7.68 -17.70 -32.23
CA SER A 162 8.89 -16.92 -32.55
C SER A 162 9.58 -17.32 -33.84
N GLU A 163 9.16 -18.44 -34.46
CA GLU A 163 9.75 -19.03 -35.67
C GLU A 163 11.26 -19.33 -35.54
N ARG A 164 11.76 -19.49 -34.31
CA ARG A 164 13.18 -19.78 -34.01
C ARG A 164 13.40 -21.24 -33.68
N TYR A 165 14.58 -21.73 -34.02
CA TYR A 165 15.02 -23.08 -33.67
C TYR A 165 15.40 -23.16 -32.19
N LEU A 166 15.13 -24.31 -31.56
CA LEU A 166 15.76 -24.67 -30.30
C LEU A 166 17.25 -24.92 -30.56
N HIS A 167 18.09 -23.95 -30.21
CA HIS A 167 19.49 -23.92 -30.63
C HIS A 167 20.44 -24.19 -29.46
N LEU A 168 21.52 -24.91 -29.75
CA LEU A 168 22.63 -25.15 -28.84
C LEU A 168 23.78 -24.18 -29.16
N SER A 169 23.89 -23.12 -28.38
CA SER A 169 24.89 -22.07 -28.55
C SER A 169 26.08 -22.24 -27.61
N TYR A 170 27.26 -21.81 -28.07
CA TYR A 170 28.50 -21.81 -27.27
C TYR A 170 28.93 -20.37 -26.97
N GLY A 171 28.99 -20.01 -25.70
CA GLY A 171 29.26 -18.64 -25.25
C GLY A 171 29.88 -18.61 -23.85
N ASN A 172 30.72 -17.60 -23.58
CA ASN A 172 31.41 -17.42 -22.28
C ASN A 172 32.17 -18.66 -21.76
N GLY A 173 32.59 -19.57 -22.65
CA GLY A 173 33.29 -20.81 -22.30
C GLY A 173 32.41 -21.99 -21.90
N SER A 174 31.08 -21.89 -22.09
CA SER A 174 30.14 -22.99 -21.82
C SER A 174 29.08 -23.13 -22.94
N LEU A 175 28.44 -24.30 -23.01
CA LEU A 175 27.24 -24.47 -23.81
C LEU A 175 26.00 -23.95 -23.06
N HIS A 176 25.08 -23.37 -23.81
CA HIS A 176 23.76 -22.93 -23.36
C HIS A 176 22.72 -23.27 -24.42
N VAL A 177 21.45 -23.19 -24.04
CA VAL A 177 20.31 -23.46 -24.94
C VAL A 177 19.52 -22.17 -25.08
N ASP A 178 19.26 -21.76 -26.33
CA ASP A 178 18.50 -20.56 -26.64
C ASP A 178 17.55 -20.78 -27.84
N ALA A 179 16.88 -19.70 -28.26
CA ALA A 179 16.01 -19.68 -29.42
C ALA A 179 16.63 -18.76 -30.49
N ALA A 180 17.20 -19.36 -31.54
CA ALA A 180 17.99 -18.67 -32.56
C ALA A 180 17.67 -19.12 -34.00
N PHE A 181 18.29 -18.48 -34.98
CA PHE A 181 18.14 -18.80 -36.41
C PHE A 181 19.01 -19.98 -36.89
N GLN A 182 19.85 -20.53 -36.01
CA GLN A 182 20.72 -21.67 -36.33
C GLN A 182 20.07 -22.97 -35.88
N GLN A 183 20.02 -23.95 -36.78
CA GLN A 183 19.46 -25.27 -36.48
C GLN A 183 20.34 -26.05 -35.50
N THR A 184 19.73 -26.99 -34.77
CA THR A 184 20.42 -27.97 -33.93
C THR A 184 19.70 -29.29 -34.06
N LEU A 185 20.45 -30.38 -34.20
CA LEU A 185 19.90 -31.72 -34.31
C LEU A 185 19.57 -32.24 -32.91
N TRP A 186 18.28 -32.51 -32.69
CA TRP A 186 17.76 -33.08 -31.45
C TRP A 186 17.23 -34.49 -31.71
N SER A 187 17.81 -35.48 -31.05
CA SER A 187 17.30 -36.85 -31.06
C SER A 187 16.38 -37.07 -29.87
N VAL A 188 15.25 -37.76 -30.08
CA VAL A 188 14.30 -38.09 -29.01
C VAL A 188 14.54 -39.52 -28.54
N ALA A 189 14.62 -39.69 -27.23
CA ALA A 189 14.92 -40.96 -26.58
C ALA A 189 13.77 -41.36 -25.63
N PRO A 190 13.09 -42.50 -25.83
CA PRO A 190 12.04 -42.98 -24.92
C PRO A 190 12.62 -43.38 -23.56
N ILE A 191 11.92 -42.98 -22.51
CA ILE A 191 12.19 -43.29 -21.10
C ILE A 191 11.19 -44.32 -20.59
N CYS A 192 9.90 -44.07 -20.82
CA CYS A 192 8.75 -44.89 -20.42
C CYS A 192 7.65 -44.70 -21.48
N SER A 193 6.85 -45.73 -21.78
CA SER A 193 5.63 -45.52 -22.57
C SER A 193 4.42 -45.44 -21.66
N GLY A 194 3.59 -44.40 -21.82
CA GLY A 194 2.36 -44.25 -21.02
C GLY A 194 1.35 -45.38 -21.23
N SER A 195 1.42 -46.05 -22.40
CA SER A 195 0.44 -47.08 -22.81
C SER A 195 0.77 -48.51 -22.37
N GLU A 196 2.02 -48.80 -21.97
CA GLU A 196 2.50 -50.16 -21.62
C GLU A 196 2.82 -50.36 -20.12
N VAL A 197 2.60 -49.35 -19.26
CA VAL A 197 2.89 -49.44 -17.81
C VAL A 197 1.88 -50.34 -17.11
N ALA A 198 2.36 -51.44 -16.52
CA ALA A 198 1.54 -52.34 -15.73
C ALA A 198 1.21 -51.73 -14.35
N GLN A 199 -0.08 -51.59 -14.04
CA GLN A 199 -0.52 -50.95 -12.80
C GLN A 199 -0.07 -51.73 -11.56
N GLY A 200 0.56 -51.03 -10.61
CA GLY A 200 1.01 -51.60 -9.33
C GLY A 200 2.40 -52.26 -9.37
N PHE A 201 3.09 -52.26 -10.52
CA PHE A 201 4.44 -52.78 -10.64
C PHE A 201 5.50 -51.67 -10.52
N LEU A 202 6.70 -52.07 -10.11
CA LEU A 202 7.87 -51.20 -9.97
C LEU A 202 8.46 -50.87 -11.33
N ILE A 203 8.54 -49.58 -11.65
CA ILE A 203 9.29 -49.06 -12.81
C ILE A 203 10.55 -48.33 -12.36
N GLY A 204 11.52 -48.18 -13.28
CA GLY A 204 12.64 -47.28 -13.05
C GLY A 204 12.20 -45.83 -12.98
N GLY A 205 12.94 -45.00 -12.25
CA GLY A 205 12.56 -43.61 -11.98
C GLY A 205 11.49 -43.44 -10.89
N ASP A 206 10.89 -44.52 -10.38
CA ASP A 206 9.97 -44.43 -9.23
C ASP A 206 10.66 -43.88 -7.98
N VAL A 207 9.86 -43.18 -7.16
CA VAL A 207 10.22 -42.80 -5.79
C VAL A 207 9.40 -43.66 -4.83
N LEU A 208 10.09 -44.33 -3.92
CA LEU A 208 9.53 -45.37 -3.06
C LEU A 208 10.11 -45.34 -1.65
N ARG A 209 9.47 -46.09 -0.77
CA ARG A 209 9.87 -46.38 0.61
C ARG A 209 10.24 -47.85 0.70
N LEU A 210 11.39 -48.13 1.31
CA LEU A 210 11.89 -49.49 1.57
C LEU A 210 11.47 -49.86 3.00
N LEU A 211 10.43 -50.69 3.15
CA LEU A 211 9.87 -51.10 4.43
C LEU A 211 10.41 -52.47 4.83
N HIS A 212 10.85 -52.63 6.07
CA HIS A 212 11.37 -53.89 6.61
C HIS A 212 10.20 -54.72 7.17
N GLY A 213 9.92 -55.86 6.51
CA GLY A 213 8.58 -56.47 6.44
C GLY A 213 7.91 -56.94 7.74
N HIS A 214 8.63 -56.97 8.87
CA HIS A 214 8.12 -57.43 10.17
C HIS A 214 8.14 -56.39 11.29
N MET A 215 8.67 -55.18 11.05
CA MET A 215 9.05 -54.26 12.15
C MET A 215 8.45 -52.85 12.07
N ASP A 216 7.69 -52.52 11.01
CA ASP A 216 7.26 -51.14 10.70
C ASP A 216 8.45 -50.13 10.70
N GLU A 217 9.64 -50.64 10.39
CA GLU A 217 10.89 -49.90 10.22
C GLU A 217 11.10 -49.61 8.72
N CYS A 218 11.63 -48.43 8.37
CA CYS A 218 11.96 -48.08 6.98
C CYS A 218 13.41 -47.61 6.83
N LEU A 219 13.99 -47.81 5.64
CA LEU A 219 15.35 -47.35 5.34
C LEU A 219 15.37 -45.82 5.24
N THR A 220 16.19 -45.18 6.08
CA THR A 220 16.24 -43.72 6.27
C THR A 220 17.67 -43.21 6.46
N VAL A 221 17.83 -41.89 6.38
CA VAL A 221 19.02 -41.17 6.86
C VAL A 221 18.75 -40.46 8.19
N PRO A 222 19.78 -40.12 8.99
CA PRO A 222 19.63 -39.23 10.15
C PRO A 222 19.06 -37.85 9.78
N SER A 223 18.32 -37.25 10.72
CA SER A 223 17.80 -35.88 10.61
C SER A 223 18.93 -34.85 10.45
N GLY A 224 18.66 -33.76 9.71
CA GLY A 224 19.60 -32.69 9.40
C GLY A 224 20.21 -31.95 10.60
N GLU A 225 19.67 -32.14 11.81
CA GLU A 225 20.22 -31.59 13.05
C GLU A 225 21.59 -32.19 13.42
N HIS A 226 21.88 -33.42 12.95
CA HIS A 226 23.08 -34.19 13.30
C HIS A 226 24.32 -33.83 12.45
N GLY A 227 24.18 -32.86 11.52
CA GLY A 227 25.25 -32.36 10.66
C GLY A 227 25.46 -33.17 9.37
N ASP A 228 26.04 -32.51 8.36
CA ASP A 228 26.15 -33.04 6.98
C ASP A 228 26.95 -34.36 6.89
N GLU A 229 27.89 -34.60 7.81
CA GLU A 229 28.71 -35.83 7.85
C GLU A 229 27.98 -37.04 8.47
N GLN A 230 27.31 -36.89 9.61
CA GLN A 230 26.51 -37.99 10.18
C GLN A 230 25.37 -38.39 9.23
N ARG A 231 24.83 -37.42 8.50
CA ARG A 231 23.81 -37.62 7.46
C ARG A 231 24.28 -38.40 6.22
N ARG A 232 25.56 -38.80 6.14
CA ARG A 232 26.02 -39.80 5.16
C ARG A 232 25.67 -41.23 5.53
N SER A 233 25.38 -41.52 6.80
CA SER A 233 25.06 -42.87 7.27
C SER A 233 23.59 -43.25 7.00
N VAL A 234 23.31 -44.55 6.96
CA VAL A 234 22.00 -45.11 6.60
C VAL A 234 21.55 -46.07 7.70
N HIS A 235 20.27 -45.97 8.08
CA HIS A 235 19.69 -46.70 9.21
C HIS A 235 18.28 -47.22 8.87
N TYR A 236 17.80 -48.18 9.65
CA TYR A 236 16.40 -48.51 9.79
C TYR A 236 15.85 -47.79 11.03
N GLU A 237 14.68 -47.17 10.89
CA GLU A 237 13.97 -46.48 11.96
C GLU A 237 12.45 -46.67 11.78
N GLY A 238 11.75 -46.92 12.88
CA GLY A 238 10.31 -47.19 12.87
C GLY A 238 9.40 -46.01 13.24
N GLY A 239 8.10 -46.24 13.15
CA GLY A 239 7.08 -45.25 13.49
C GLY A 239 7.00 -44.13 12.45
N ALA A 240 6.89 -42.87 12.91
CA ALA A 240 6.54 -41.74 12.05
C ALA A 240 7.50 -41.49 10.87
N VAL A 241 8.72 -42.04 10.87
CA VAL A 241 9.68 -41.89 9.76
C VAL A 241 9.13 -42.44 8.43
N SER A 242 8.23 -43.42 8.47
CA SER A 242 7.52 -43.92 7.27
C SER A 242 6.67 -42.86 6.56
N SER A 243 6.39 -41.71 7.18
CA SER A 243 5.70 -40.55 6.57
C SER A 243 6.59 -39.32 6.34
N HIS A 244 7.90 -39.39 6.62
CA HIS A 244 8.83 -38.25 6.47
C HIS A 244 9.59 -38.30 5.14
N ALA A 245 10.08 -37.15 4.66
CA ALA A 245 10.77 -37.07 3.37
C ALA A 245 12.15 -37.78 3.35
N ARG A 246 12.77 -38.01 4.52
CA ARG A 246 14.12 -38.58 4.71
C ARG A 246 14.25 -40.10 4.54
N SER A 247 13.17 -40.75 4.10
CA SER A 247 13.03 -42.19 3.86
C SER A 247 12.47 -42.47 2.46
N LEU A 248 12.52 -41.45 1.58
CA LEU A 248 12.17 -41.53 0.16
C LEU A 248 13.43 -41.78 -0.68
N TRP A 249 13.38 -42.83 -1.48
CA TRP A 249 14.46 -43.28 -2.35
C TRP A 249 13.98 -43.30 -3.80
N ARG A 250 14.77 -42.74 -4.71
CA ARG A 250 14.57 -42.86 -6.15
C ARG A 250 15.41 -44.01 -6.69
N LEU A 251 14.80 -44.88 -7.48
CA LEU A 251 15.49 -45.96 -8.18
C LEU A 251 15.90 -45.48 -9.58
N GLU A 252 17.19 -45.45 -9.88
CA GLU A 252 17.70 -44.99 -11.17
C GLU A 252 18.45 -46.12 -11.88
N THR A 253 17.96 -46.55 -13.05
CA THR A 253 18.62 -47.62 -13.81
C THR A 253 19.98 -47.17 -14.37
N LEU A 254 20.87 -48.11 -14.70
CA LEU A 254 22.16 -47.77 -15.31
C LEU A 254 22.07 -47.33 -16.78
N ARG A 255 20.91 -47.50 -17.43
CA ARG A 255 20.63 -47.05 -18.82
C ARG A 255 19.93 -45.70 -18.84
N VAL A 256 19.98 -45.01 -19.98
CA VAL A 256 19.24 -43.76 -20.25
C VAL A 256 17.94 -44.07 -21.00
N MET A 257 18.07 -44.67 -22.19
CA MET A 257 16.96 -45.25 -22.95
C MET A 257 16.22 -46.29 -22.11
N TRP A 258 14.88 -46.27 -22.11
CA TRP A 258 14.04 -47.19 -21.34
C TRP A 258 14.41 -47.27 -19.85
N SER A 259 14.84 -46.15 -19.26
CA SER A 259 15.16 -46.06 -17.83
C SER A 259 13.91 -46.05 -16.93
N GLY A 260 12.73 -45.84 -17.49
CA GLY A 260 11.41 -46.02 -16.87
C GLY A 260 10.75 -47.37 -17.17
N SER A 261 11.49 -48.36 -17.67
CA SER A 261 10.97 -49.73 -17.86
C SER A 261 10.62 -50.42 -16.54
N HIS A 262 9.83 -51.49 -16.59
CA HIS A 262 9.65 -52.39 -15.44
C HIS A 262 10.98 -52.91 -14.92
N ILE A 263 11.14 -52.93 -13.58
CA ILE A 263 12.35 -53.45 -12.94
C ILE A 263 12.24 -54.95 -12.74
N ARG A 264 13.20 -55.67 -13.30
CA ARG A 264 13.28 -57.14 -13.24
C ARG A 264 14.21 -57.61 -12.13
N TRP A 265 13.93 -58.80 -11.57
CA TRP A 265 14.76 -59.41 -10.52
C TRP A 265 16.21 -59.55 -10.97
N GLY A 266 17.17 -58.90 -10.32
CA GLY A 266 18.59 -58.95 -10.67
C GLY A 266 19.05 -57.88 -11.68
N GLN A 267 18.17 -56.97 -12.10
CA GLN A 267 18.52 -55.81 -12.92
C GLN A 267 19.33 -54.78 -12.10
N PRO A 268 20.50 -54.32 -12.56
CA PRO A 268 21.28 -53.30 -11.86
C PRO A 268 20.63 -51.90 -11.88
N PHE A 269 20.63 -51.25 -10.72
CA PHE A 269 20.21 -49.86 -10.51
C PHE A 269 21.05 -49.17 -9.44
N ARG A 270 20.95 -47.84 -9.39
CA ARG A 270 21.44 -46.97 -8.31
C ARG A 270 20.27 -46.59 -7.41
N LEU A 271 20.51 -46.49 -6.10
CA LEU A 271 19.57 -45.88 -5.16
C LEU A 271 20.03 -44.47 -4.82
N ARG A 272 19.15 -43.50 -5.09
CA ARG A 272 19.39 -42.08 -4.85
C ARG A 272 18.46 -41.61 -3.75
N HIS A 273 19.00 -41.10 -2.65
CA HIS A 273 18.19 -40.53 -1.59
C HIS A 273 17.65 -39.15 -2.02
N VAL A 274 16.34 -38.93 -1.96
CA VAL A 274 15.71 -37.80 -2.67
C VAL A 274 16.10 -36.44 -2.07
N THR A 275 15.98 -36.26 -0.75
CA THR A 275 16.17 -34.92 -0.13
C THR A 275 17.63 -34.50 -0.02
N THR A 276 18.56 -35.41 0.31
CA THR A 276 20.01 -35.11 0.30
C THR A 276 20.57 -35.10 -1.11
N GLY A 277 19.94 -35.84 -2.03
CA GLY A 277 20.34 -35.91 -3.41
C GLY A 277 21.54 -36.81 -3.73
N LYS A 278 22.00 -37.57 -2.74
CA LYS A 278 23.19 -38.43 -2.78
C LYS A 278 22.84 -39.88 -3.14
N TYR A 279 23.84 -40.63 -3.59
CA TYR A 279 23.70 -42.04 -3.97
C TYR A 279 24.16 -42.97 -2.86
N LEU A 280 23.43 -44.06 -2.64
CA LEU A 280 23.88 -45.17 -1.83
C LEU A 280 25.12 -45.79 -2.48
N SER A 281 26.18 -45.98 -1.71
CA SER A 281 27.47 -46.47 -2.18
C SER A 281 28.11 -47.40 -1.14
N LEU A 282 28.73 -48.48 -1.62
CA LEU A 282 29.59 -49.35 -0.82
C LEU A 282 31.04 -48.97 -1.06
N THR A 283 31.71 -48.46 -0.03
CA THR A 283 33.14 -48.10 -0.10
C THR A 283 34.06 -49.32 -0.14
N GLU A 284 35.33 -49.12 -0.49
CA GLU A 284 36.35 -50.18 -0.45
C GLU A 284 36.54 -50.76 0.97
N GLU A 285 36.33 -49.95 2.01
CA GLU A 285 36.30 -50.36 3.43
C GLU A 285 35.04 -51.16 3.82
N LYS A 286 34.19 -51.52 2.84
CA LYS A 286 32.89 -52.18 3.03
C LYS A 286 31.89 -51.37 3.87
N SER A 287 32.06 -50.06 3.99
CA SER A 287 31.11 -49.18 4.66
C SER A 287 30.00 -48.72 3.69
N LEU A 288 28.75 -48.79 4.14
CA LEU A 288 27.58 -48.34 3.38
C LEU A 288 27.30 -46.87 3.71
N LEU A 289 27.44 -45.98 2.73
CA LEU A 289 27.38 -44.53 2.92
C LEU A 289 26.70 -43.83 1.72
N LEU A 290 26.21 -42.62 1.96
CA LEU A 290 25.76 -41.72 0.90
C LEU A 290 26.91 -40.88 0.32
N MET A 291 27.12 -41.05 -0.98
CA MET A 291 28.14 -40.35 -1.77
C MET A 291 27.53 -39.30 -2.70
N ASP A 292 28.29 -38.23 -2.89
CA ASP A 292 27.97 -37.15 -3.82
C ASP A 292 28.06 -37.65 -5.29
N LYS A 293 27.35 -37.00 -6.23
CA LYS A 293 27.17 -37.44 -7.63
C LYS A 293 28.51 -37.73 -8.33
N GLU A 294 29.53 -36.94 -8.03
CA GLU A 294 30.87 -37.00 -8.63
C GLU A 294 31.68 -38.24 -8.20
N LYS A 295 31.20 -38.97 -7.18
CA LYS A 295 31.83 -40.19 -6.63
C LYS A 295 30.94 -41.44 -6.77
N ALA A 296 29.80 -41.32 -7.45
CA ALA A 296 28.77 -42.37 -7.52
C ALA A 296 28.98 -43.31 -8.72
N ASP A 297 30.16 -43.90 -8.84
CA ASP A 297 30.51 -44.79 -9.96
C ASP A 297 29.68 -46.09 -9.96
N VAL A 298 29.58 -46.76 -11.12
CA VAL A 298 28.82 -48.03 -11.23
C VAL A 298 29.39 -49.11 -10.29
N ARG A 299 30.71 -49.13 -10.04
CA ARG A 299 31.36 -50.18 -9.25
C ARG A 299 30.96 -50.16 -7.77
N SER A 300 30.69 -48.98 -7.20
CA SER A 300 30.29 -48.82 -5.80
C SER A 300 28.78 -48.60 -5.59
N THR A 301 28.03 -48.24 -6.64
CA THR A 301 26.61 -47.86 -6.54
C THR A 301 25.63 -48.78 -7.26
N ALA A 302 26.10 -49.87 -7.89
CA ALA A 302 25.23 -50.85 -8.55
C ALA A 302 24.65 -51.85 -7.54
N PHE A 303 23.35 -51.75 -7.30
CA PHE A 303 22.55 -52.70 -6.53
C PHE A 303 21.53 -53.41 -7.45
N CYS A 304 21.00 -54.54 -7.00
CA CYS A 304 19.86 -55.18 -7.65
C CYS A 304 18.91 -55.81 -6.61
N PHE A 305 17.65 -55.99 -7.00
CA PHE A 305 16.67 -56.74 -6.20
C PHE A 305 16.74 -58.23 -6.50
N ARG A 306 16.58 -59.08 -5.49
CA ARG A 306 16.52 -60.54 -5.61
C ARG A 306 15.30 -61.05 -4.87
N ALA A 307 14.65 -62.10 -5.40
CA ALA A 307 13.48 -62.73 -4.78
C ALA A 307 13.85 -63.65 -3.61
N SER A 308 15.07 -64.20 -3.60
CA SER A 308 15.63 -65.01 -2.53
C SER A 308 17.13 -64.75 -2.39
N LYS A 309 17.72 -65.20 -1.26
CA LYS A 309 19.17 -65.14 -1.00
C LYS A 309 19.99 -66.27 -1.64
N GLU A 310 19.39 -67.00 -2.58
CA GLU A 310 20.04 -68.12 -3.24
C GLU A 310 21.14 -67.66 -4.21
N LYS A 311 22.21 -68.46 -4.28
CA LYS A 311 23.33 -68.30 -5.21
C LYS A 311 22.92 -68.77 -6.62
N LEU A 312 21.99 -68.05 -7.26
CA LEU A 312 21.73 -68.19 -8.69
C LEU A 312 22.86 -67.54 -9.48
N ASP A 313 23.37 -68.23 -10.49
CA ASP A 313 24.36 -67.70 -11.43
C ASP A 313 23.88 -66.39 -12.08
N PRO A 314 24.78 -65.40 -12.28
CA PRO A 314 24.48 -64.19 -13.03
C PRO A 314 24.42 -64.51 -14.54
N GLY A 315 23.36 -65.19 -14.96
CA GLY A 315 23.13 -65.53 -16.36
C GLY A 315 23.13 -64.28 -17.26
N VAL A 316 23.70 -64.42 -18.47
CA VAL A 316 23.79 -63.31 -19.45
C VAL A 316 22.38 -62.89 -19.86
N ARG A 317 21.92 -61.76 -19.32
CA ARG A 317 20.61 -61.19 -19.63
C ARG A 317 20.71 -60.31 -20.86
N LYS A 318 19.90 -60.62 -21.87
CA LYS A 318 19.69 -59.72 -23.01
C LYS A 318 19.12 -58.39 -22.51
N GLU A 319 19.65 -57.31 -23.05
CA GLU A 319 18.97 -56.01 -23.00
C GLU A 319 17.61 -56.15 -23.70
N VAL A 320 16.60 -55.49 -23.14
CA VAL A 320 15.23 -55.48 -23.69
C VAL A 320 14.93 -54.05 -24.08
N ASP A 321 14.70 -53.84 -25.37
CA ASP A 321 14.09 -52.62 -25.89
C ASP A 321 12.60 -52.67 -25.55
N GLY A 322 12.09 -51.62 -24.93
CA GLY A 322 10.71 -51.54 -24.43
C GLY A 322 10.56 -51.62 -22.91
N MET A 323 9.30 -51.64 -22.47
CA MET A 323 8.93 -51.66 -21.05
C MET A 323 9.34 -52.95 -20.33
N GLY A 324 9.45 -54.08 -21.04
CA GLY A 324 9.84 -55.37 -20.48
C GLY A 324 8.83 -55.98 -19.50
N THR A 325 9.16 -57.16 -18.95
CA THR A 325 8.24 -57.91 -18.08
C THR A 325 8.05 -57.25 -16.71
N PRO A 326 6.79 -57.11 -16.23
CA PRO A 326 6.49 -56.59 -14.90
C PRO A 326 6.71 -57.67 -13.82
N ASP A 327 7.94 -57.75 -13.29
CA ASP A 327 8.34 -58.81 -12.35
C ASP A 327 8.08 -58.49 -10.87
N ILE A 328 8.20 -57.21 -10.47
CA ILE A 328 8.19 -56.77 -9.06
C ILE A 328 6.96 -55.89 -8.81
N LYS A 329 6.12 -56.28 -7.85
CA LYS A 329 4.85 -55.63 -7.51
C LYS A 329 4.90 -54.96 -6.13
N TYR A 330 4.41 -53.73 -6.04
CA TYR A 330 4.31 -52.99 -4.77
C TYR A 330 3.39 -53.71 -3.78
N GLY A 331 3.74 -53.70 -2.49
CA GLY A 331 3.02 -54.38 -1.41
C GLY A 331 3.17 -55.90 -1.38
N ASP A 332 3.09 -56.56 -2.54
CA ASP A 332 3.04 -58.03 -2.64
C ASP A 332 4.43 -58.69 -2.76
N SER A 333 5.43 -58.01 -3.34
CA SER A 333 6.77 -58.56 -3.53
C SER A 333 7.66 -58.30 -2.32
N VAL A 334 8.29 -59.35 -1.81
CA VAL A 334 9.39 -59.28 -0.84
C VAL A 334 10.72 -59.26 -1.58
N CYS A 335 11.49 -58.18 -1.39
CA CYS A 335 12.71 -57.90 -2.12
C CYS A 335 13.93 -57.97 -1.19
N TYR A 336 15.02 -58.60 -1.65
CA TYR A 336 16.33 -58.50 -1.01
C TYR A 336 17.25 -57.64 -1.87
N ILE A 337 17.96 -56.67 -1.26
CA ILE A 337 18.94 -55.83 -1.98
C ILE A 337 20.31 -56.48 -1.91
N GLN A 338 20.93 -56.69 -3.08
CA GLN A 338 22.30 -57.18 -3.23
C GLN A 338 23.16 -56.14 -3.96
N HIS A 339 24.42 -55.95 -3.53
CA HIS A 339 25.39 -55.15 -4.28
C HIS A 339 26.02 -56.01 -5.40
N VAL A 340 25.93 -55.54 -6.65
CA VAL A 340 26.25 -56.34 -7.85
C VAL A 340 27.72 -56.74 -7.89
N ASN A 341 28.63 -55.85 -7.52
CA ASN A 341 30.07 -56.09 -7.68
C ASN A 341 30.72 -56.89 -6.53
N THR A 342 30.10 -56.93 -5.35
CA THR A 342 30.64 -57.65 -4.17
C THR A 342 29.77 -58.82 -3.71
N CYS A 343 28.58 -58.98 -4.31
CA CYS A 343 27.56 -59.97 -3.95
C CYS A 343 27.06 -59.91 -2.50
N LEU A 344 27.40 -58.85 -1.74
CA LEU A 344 26.95 -58.66 -0.36
C LEU A 344 25.47 -58.26 -0.33
N TRP A 345 24.78 -58.71 0.73
CA TRP A 345 23.37 -58.45 1.02
C TRP A 345 23.20 -57.27 1.97
N LEU A 346 22.20 -56.42 1.71
CA LEU A 346 21.79 -55.39 2.65
C LEU A 346 21.12 -56.04 3.86
N THR A 347 21.63 -55.73 5.06
CA THR A 347 21.14 -56.23 6.36
C THR A 347 21.23 -55.12 7.39
N TYR A 348 20.60 -55.29 8.55
CA TYR A 348 20.85 -54.42 9.71
C TYR A 348 22.03 -54.93 10.55
N GLN A 349 22.66 -54.03 11.31
CA GLN A 349 23.62 -54.36 12.37
C GLN A 349 22.87 -54.57 13.69
N THR A 350 23.13 -55.68 14.37
CA THR A 350 22.55 -55.97 15.69
C THR A 350 23.03 -54.97 16.75
N ILE A 351 22.12 -54.59 17.65
CA ILE A 351 22.39 -53.64 18.75
C ILE A 351 22.56 -54.43 20.06
N ASP A 352 23.59 -54.12 20.83
CA ASP A 352 23.82 -54.73 22.15
C ASP A 352 22.63 -54.51 23.12
N ALA A 353 22.28 -55.56 23.87
CA ALA A 353 21.17 -55.58 24.84
C ALA A 353 21.30 -54.59 26.03
N LYS A 354 22.41 -53.85 26.11
CA LYS A 354 22.56 -52.69 27.02
C LYS A 354 22.02 -51.40 26.40
N CYS A 355 22.22 -51.17 25.11
CA CYS A 355 21.78 -49.95 24.41
C CYS A 355 20.28 -49.91 24.14
N ALA A 356 19.64 -51.06 23.91
CA ALA A 356 18.19 -51.14 23.67
C ALA A 356 17.32 -50.54 24.80
N ARG A 357 17.85 -50.44 26.04
CA ARG A 357 17.16 -49.86 27.19
C ARG A 357 17.15 -48.32 27.23
N MET A 358 17.86 -47.64 26.33
CA MET A 358 18.03 -46.17 26.33
C MET A 358 17.10 -45.42 25.36
N GLY A 359 16.11 -46.09 24.75
CA GLY A 359 14.96 -45.41 24.14
C GLY A 359 15.12 -44.89 22.70
N GLY A 360 16.08 -45.40 21.92
CA GLY A 360 16.20 -45.12 20.49
C GLY A 360 16.49 -46.38 19.67
N VAL A 361 15.53 -46.81 18.84
CA VAL A 361 15.66 -48.01 17.98
C VAL A 361 16.05 -47.58 16.56
N GLN A 362 17.26 -47.03 16.40
CA GLN A 362 17.90 -46.85 15.10
C GLN A 362 18.91 -47.97 14.88
N ARG A 363 18.68 -48.82 13.87
CA ARG A 363 19.61 -49.90 13.50
C ARG A 363 20.44 -49.46 12.32
N LYS A 364 21.76 -49.62 12.36
CA LYS A 364 22.62 -49.26 11.23
C LYS A 364 22.44 -50.24 10.07
N ALA A 365 22.24 -49.74 8.86
CA ALA A 365 22.22 -50.57 7.65
C ALA A 365 23.67 -50.86 7.19
N ILE A 366 23.96 -52.12 6.86
CA ILE A 366 25.30 -52.59 6.46
C ILE A 366 25.18 -53.61 5.31
N MET A 367 26.30 -53.88 4.64
CA MET A 367 26.39 -54.94 3.63
C MET A 367 27.12 -56.16 4.20
N HIS A 368 26.48 -57.33 4.24
CA HIS A 368 27.00 -58.56 4.83
C HIS A 368 27.03 -59.73 3.82
N HIS A 369 27.83 -60.76 4.09
CA HIS A 369 28.01 -61.88 3.15
C HIS A 369 26.80 -62.84 3.13
N GLU A 370 26.06 -62.93 4.23
CA GLU A 370 24.81 -63.71 4.35
C GLU A 370 23.59 -62.80 4.60
N GLY A 371 23.77 -61.71 5.36
CA GLY A 371 22.66 -60.95 5.99
C GLY A 371 21.79 -61.82 6.92
N HIS A 372 20.70 -61.26 7.45
CA HIS A 372 19.73 -61.99 8.28
C HIS A 372 18.58 -62.56 7.44
N MET A 373 17.86 -63.57 7.95
CA MET A 373 16.77 -64.23 7.20
C MET A 373 15.51 -63.37 7.09
N ASP A 374 15.35 -62.41 8.00
CA ASP A 374 14.26 -61.44 8.08
C ASP A 374 14.53 -60.14 7.30
N ASP A 375 15.64 -60.04 6.54
CA ASP A 375 16.03 -58.90 5.69
C ASP A 375 15.01 -58.55 4.56
N GLY A 376 13.87 -59.23 4.47
CA GLY A 376 12.86 -59.01 3.45
C GLY A 376 12.32 -57.57 3.46
N LEU A 377 12.42 -56.89 2.31
CA LEU A 377 11.91 -55.54 2.13
C LEU A 377 10.63 -55.55 1.30
N THR A 378 9.57 -54.98 1.86
CA THR A 378 8.35 -54.66 1.12
C THR A 378 8.50 -53.26 0.51
N LEU A 379 8.13 -53.12 -0.76
CA LEU A 379 8.17 -51.84 -1.46
C LEU A 379 6.85 -51.10 -1.32
N SER A 380 6.89 -49.82 -0.94
CA SER A 380 5.73 -48.92 -0.95
C SER A 380 6.00 -47.72 -1.87
N ARG A 381 5.14 -47.51 -2.88
CA ARG A 381 5.27 -46.39 -3.82
C ARG A 381 4.89 -45.10 -3.10
N SER A 382 5.69 -44.04 -3.27
CA SER A 382 5.32 -42.72 -2.76
C SER A 382 4.18 -42.11 -3.57
N GLN A 383 3.41 -41.20 -2.97
CA GLN A 383 2.43 -40.43 -3.74
C GLN A 383 3.15 -39.45 -4.67
N HIS A 384 2.61 -39.17 -5.86
CA HIS A 384 3.21 -38.20 -6.79
C HIS A 384 3.46 -36.83 -6.14
N GLU A 385 2.54 -36.37 -5.29
CA GLU A 385 2.68 -35.11 -4.57
C GLU A 385 3.81 -35.15 -3.53
N GLU A 386 3.95 -36.26 -2.80
CA GLU A 386 5.03 -36.50 -1.82
C GLU A 386 6.41 -36.53 -2.50
N SER A 387 6.54 -37.28 -3.60
CA SER A 387 7.74 -37.33 -4.44
C SER A 387 8.14 -35.94 -4.96
N ARG A 388 7.17 -35.20 -5.52
CA ARG A 388 7.33 -33.80 -5.95
C ARG A 388 7.80 -32.92 -4.78
N THR A 389 7.16 -33.03 -3.62
CA THR A 389 7.49 -32.25 -2.41
C THR A 389 8.93 -32.49 -1.97
N ALA A 390 9.38 -33.75 -1.94
CA ALA A 390 10.74 -34.12 -1.57
C ALA A 390 11.81 -33.57 -2.54
N ARG A 391 11.49 -33.45 -3.84
CA ARG A 391 12.35 -32.78 -4.82
C ARG A 391 12.39 -31.26 -4.61
N VAL A 392 11.26 -30.61 -4.32
CA VAL A 392 11.25 -29.17 -3.97
C VAL A 392 12.10 -28.92 -2.72
N ILE A 393 11.99 -29.77 -1.69
CA ILE A 393 12.87 -29.74 -0.49
C ILE A 393 14.34 -29.78 -0.89
N ARG A 394 14.76 -30.74 -1.73
CA ARG A 394 16.14 -30.84 -2.23
C ARG A 394 16.60 -29.54 -2.90
N SER A 395 15.83 -29.03 -3.86
CA SER A 395 16.18 -27.80 -4.62
C SER A 395 16.33 -26.59 -3.69
N THR A 396 15.33 -26.35 -2.82
CA THR A 396 15.35 -25.26 -1.83
C THR A 396 16.54 -25.37 -0.87
N VAL A 397 16.79 -26.55 -0.29
CA VAL A 397 17.90 -26.76 0.66
C VAL A 397 19.24 -26.56 -0.05
N PHE A 398 19.41 -27.07 -1.27
CA PHE A 398 20.64 -26.90 -2.05
C PHE A 398 20.94 -25.42 -2.34
N LEU A 399 19.95 -24.68 -2.87
CA LEU A 399 20.09 -23.26 -3.18
C LEU A 399 20.40 -22.43 -1.92
N PHE A 400 19.66 -22.67 -0.83
CA PHE A 400 19.91 -21.97 0.44
C PHE A 400 21.27 -22.33 1.03
N ASN A 401 21.77 -23.56 0.85
CA ASN A 401 23.11 -23.95 1.29
C ASN A 401 24.22 -23.19 0.56
N ILE A 402 24.09 -23.01 -0.75
CA ILE A 402 25.01 -22.21 -1.55
C ILE A 402 24.99 -20.76 -1.07
N PHE A 403 23.80 -20.16 -0.96
CA PHE A 403 23.64 -18.78 -0.54
C PHE A 403 24.17 -18.53 0.88
N ILE A 404 23.87 -19.41 1.84
CA ILE A 404 24.36 -19.33 3.23
C ILE A 404 25.90 -19.41 3.30
N ARG A 405 26.53 -20.33 2.53
CA ARG A 405 28.00 -20.44 2.47
C ARG A 405 28.64 -19.21 1.80
N GLY A 406 27.96 -18.64 0.80
CA GLY A 406 28.34 -17.37 0.18
C GLY A 406 28.33 -16.21 1.18
N LEU A 407 27.23 -16.04 1.93
CA LEU A 407 27.10 -15.03 2.99
C LEU A 407 28.18 -15.17 4.08
N ASP A 408 28.45 -16.39 4.55
CA ASP A 408 29.54 -16.64 5.52
C ASP A 408 30.90 -16.19 4.99
N THR A 409 31.13 -16.34 3.68
CA THR A 409 32.39 -15.96 3.04
C THR A 409 32.51 -14.44 2.91
N VAL A 410 31.42 -13.75 2.52
CA VAL A 410 31.36 -12.29 2.47
C VAL A 410 31.51 -11.67 3.87
N ARG A 411 30.83 -12.22 4.90
CA ARG A 411 30.95 -11.77 6.30
C ARG A 411 32.37 -11.93 6.85
N LYS A 412 33.14 -12.93 6.39
CA LYS A 412 34.53 -13.17 6.81
C LYS A 412 35.59 -12.39 6.03
N LYS A 413 35.35 -12.07 4.75
CA LYS A 413 36.35 -11.45 3.84
C LYS A 413 36.10 -9.97 3.51
N GLY A 414 34.93 -9.42 3.87
CA GLY A 414 34.56 -8.03 3.56
C GLY A 414 34.33 -7.79 2.07
N LYS A 415 34.24 -6.51 1.67
CA LYS A 415 33.88 -6.07 0.30
C LYS A 415 34.87 -6.45 -0.82
N SER A 416 35.96 -7.17 -0.52
CA SER A 416 37.06 -7.44 -1.47
C SER A 416 36.83 -8.65 -2.39
N SER A 417 35.77 -9.44 -2.18
CA SER A 417 35.48 -10.63 -3.00
C SER A 417 34.37 -10.40 -4.02
N THR A 418 34.67 -10.62 -5.30
CA THR A 418 33.74 -10.70 -6.45
C THR A 418 32.89 -11.99 -6.41
N LEU A 419 32.23 -12.26 -5.28
CA LEU A 419 31.32 -13.39 -5.11
C LEU A 419 29.91 -13.02 -5.59
N ASN A 420 29.54 -13.47 -6.78
CA ASN A 420 28.16 -13.41 -7.25
C ASN A 420 27.29 -14.34 -6.39
N LEU A 421 26.42 -13.74 -5.56
CA LEU A 421 25.40 -14.46 -4.80
C LEU A 421 24.16 -14.67 -5.69
N PRO A 422 23.50 -15.85 -5.65
CA PRO A 422 22.32 -16.14 -6.47
C PRO A 422 21.04 -15.50 -5.89
N ILE A 423 21.02 -14.16 -5.81
CA ILE A 423 19.92 -13.38 -5.19
C ILE A 423 18.61 -13.61 -5.95
N ASP A 424 18.63 -13.52 -7.28
CA ASP A 424 17.42 -13.65 -8.11
C ASP A 424 16.81 -15.06 -8.02
N SER A 425 17.65 -16.10 -8.05
CA SER A 425 17.20 -17.49 -7.85
C SER A 425 16.60 -17.72 -6.46
N VAL A 426 17.19 -17.13 -5.41
CA VAL A 426 16.65 -17.21 -4.04
C VAL A 426 15.32 -16.46 -3.93
N SER A 427 15.21 -15.27 -4.54
CA SER A 427 13.98 -14.49 -4.60
C SER A 427 12.85 -15.26 -5.30
N LEU A 428 13.13 -15.79 -6.49
CA LEU A 428 12.21 -16.63 -7.26
C LEU A 428 11.81 -17.90 -6.50
N SER A 429 12.76 -18.58 -5.85
CA SER A 429 12.47 -19.78 -5.04
C SER A 429 11.57 -19.48 -3.85
N LEU A 430 11.72 -18.31 -3.21
CA LEU A 430 10.83 -17.87 -2.14
C LEU A 430 9.42 -17.54 -2.65
N GLN A 431 9.30 -16.88 -3.80
CA GLN A 431 8.01 -16.63 -4.47
C GLN A 431 7.31 -17.95 -4.86
N ASP A 432 8.06 -18.91 -5.40
CA ASP A 432 7.56 -20.25 -5.72
C ASP A 432 7.07 -20.99 -4.47
N LEU A 433 7.80 -20.90 -3.35
CA LEU A 433 7.36 -21.46 -2.06
C LEU A 433 6.08 -20.80 -1.56
N MET A 434 5.94 -19.47 -1.68
CA MET A 434 4.72 -18.75 -1.29
C MET A 434 3.50 -19.22 -2.09
N GLY A 435 3.62 -19.32 -3.42
CA GLY A 435 2.56 -19.85 -4.28
C GLY A 435 2.27 -21.34 -4.01
N TYR A 436 3.31 -22.14 -3.77
CA TYR A 436 3.16 -23.56 -3.46
C TYR A 436 2.41 -23.79 -2.15
N PHE A 437 2.66 -23.00 -1.10
CA PHE A 437 1.96 -23.08 0.18
C PHE A 437 0.70 -22.21 0.29
N GLN A 438 0.19 -21.67 -0.83
CA GLN A 438 -1.00 -20.83 -0.83
C GLN A 438 -2.23 -21.60 -0.31
N PRO A 439 -3.02 -21.02 0.63
CA PRO A 439 -4.29 -21.60 1.07
C PRO A 439 -5.30 -21.73 -0.09
N PRO A 440 -6.18 -22.75 -0.09
CA PRO A 440 -7.28 -22.83 -1.05
C PRO A 440 -8.24 -21.66 -0.87
N ALA A 441 -8.71 -21.10 -1.99
CA ALA A 441 -9.60 -19.95 -2.00
C ALA A 441 -10.97 -20.25 -1.36
N ASP A 442 -11.59 -19.24 -0.75
CA ASP A 442 -12.82 -19.41 0.01
C ASP A 442 -14.07 -19.71 -0.82
N HIS A 443 -14.05 -19.45 -2.13
CA HIS A 443 -15.14 -19.72 -3.07
C HIS A 443 -15.20 -21.18 -3.55
N LEU A 444 -14.24 -22.03 -3.18
CA LEU A 444 -14.21 -23.44 -3.58
C LEU A 444 -15.23 -24.25 -2.79
N ASP A 445 -15.82 -25.25 -3.45
CA ASP A 445 -16.71 -26.23 -2.81
C ASP A 445 -16.04 -26.90 -1.60
N HIS A 446 -16.84 -27.21 -0.59
CA HIS A 446 -16.31 -27.66 0.71
C HIS A 446 -15.45 -28.94 0.60
N GLU A 447 -15.84 -29.90 -0.24
CA GLU A 447 -15.06 -31.13 -0.44
C GLU A 447 -13.69 -30.84 -1.07
N ASP A 448 -13.66 -30.06 -2.14
CA ASP A 448 -12.45 -29.61 -2.81
C ASP A 448 -11.54 -28.80 -1.88
N LYS A 449 -12.12 -27.91 -1.07
CA LYS A 449 -11.40 -27.13 -0.06
C LYS A 449 -10.76 -28.04 0.98
N GLN A 450 -11.49 -29.04 1.51
CA GLN A 450 -10.94 -30.01 2.48
C GLN A 450 -9.84 -30.88 1.87
N ASN A 451 -10.00 -31.34 0.63
CA ASN A 451 -8.99 -32.13 -0.08
C ASN A 451 -7.70 -31.32 -0.31
N ARG A 452 -7.82 -30.04 -0.74
CA ARG A 452 -6.67 -29.13 -0.89
C ARG A 452 -6.01 -28.79 0.45
N LEU A 453 -6.78 -28.62 1.54
CA LEU A 453 -6.25 -28.43 2.89
C LEU A 453 -5.47 -29.65 3.39
N ARG A 454 -5.96 -30.88 3.12
CA ARG A 454 -5.27 -32.13 3.47
C ARG A 454 -3.94 -32.24 2.74
N ALA A 455 -3.91 -31.97 1.43
CA ALA A 455 -2.70 -31.93 0.63
C ALA A 455 -1.71 -30.86 1.14
N LEU A 456 -2.19 -29.63 1.41
CA LEU A 456 -1.36 -28.56 1.99
C LEU A 456 -0.73 -28.97 3.34
N LYS A 457 -1.50 -29.60 4.23
CA LYS A 457 -1.00 -30.09 5.53
C LYS A 457 0.06 -31.18 5.38
N ASN A 458 -0.11 -32.09 4.41
CA ASN A 458 0.88 -33.13 4.11
C ASN A 458 2.21 -32.52 3.61
N ARG A 459 2.16 -31.56 2.68
CA ARG A 459 3.35 -30.84 2.20
C ARG A 459 4.08 -30.10 3.32
N GLN A 460 3.33 -29.44 4.22
CA GLN A 460 3.91 -28.78 5.38
C GLN A 460 4.59 -29.77 6.36
N ASN A 461 4.02 -30.96 6.56
CA ASN A 461 4.64 -32.02 7.37
C ASN A 461 5.99 -32.46 6.77
N LEU A 462 6.03 -32.72 5.45
CA LEU A 462 7.25 -33.16 4.75
C LEU A 462 8.38 -32.12 4.83
N PHE A 463 8.06 -30.83 4.78
CA PHE A 463 9.03 -29.72 4.89
C PHE A 463 9.59 -29.50 6.29
N GLN A 464 8.90 -29.99 7.33
CA GLN A 464 9.16 -29.65 8.73
C GLN A 464 10.57 -30.01 9.22
N GLU A 465 11.03 -31.24 8.94
CA GLU A 465 12.35 -31.71 9.41
C GLU A 465 13.53 -31.14 8.62
N GLU A 466 13.31 -30.76 7.35
CA GLU A 466 14.37 -30.55 6.36
C GLU A 466 14.64 -29.07 6.07
N VAL A 467 13.58 -28.28 5.90
CA VAL A 467 13.68 -26.91 5.37
C VAL A 467 13.56 -25.88 6.48
N TRP A 468 12.68 -26.12 7.45
CA TRP A 468 12.32 -25.15 8.51
C TRP A 468 13.54 -24.70 9.32
N SER A 469 14.38 -25.66 9.75
CA SER A 469 15.66 -25.39 10.45
C SER A 469 16.65 -24.58 9.60
N ARG A 470 16.62 -24.72 8.27
CA ARG A 470 17.51 -23.96 7.35
C ARG A 470 17.00 -22.54 7.09
N CYS A 471 15.68 -22.35 6.99
CA CYS A 471 15.06 -21.02 6.97
C CYS A 471 15.36 -20.22 8.25
N PHE A 472 15.36 -20.85 9.42
CA PHE A 472 15.81 -20.21 10.65
C PHE A 472 17.31 -19.86 10.64
N SER A 473 18.17 -20.74 10.13
CA SER A 473 19.59 -20.41 9.95
C SER A 473 19.81 -19.22 9.00
N LEU A 474 19.03 -19.14 7.92
CA LEU A 474 19.05 -18.01 6.99
C LEU A 474 18.63 -16.71 7.69
N LYS A 475 17.49 -16.72 8.41
CA LYS A 475 16.98 -15.55 9.15
C LYS A 475 17.97 -15.05 10.20
N ALA A 476 18.56 -15.95 11.00
CA ALA A 476 19.57 -15.60 12.01
C ALA A 476 20.89 -15.06 11.39
N LYS A 477 21.27 -15.52 10.19
CA LYS A 477 22.45 -14.99 9.48
C LYS A 477 22.21 -13.64 8.81
N LEU A 478 20.98 -13.38 8.35
CA LEU A 478 20.56 -12.09 7.80
C LEU A 478 20.23 -11.04 8.88
N GLY A 479 20.01 -11.45 10.14
CA GLY A 479 19.74 -10.53 11.24
C GLY A 479 19.90 -11.11 12.65
N HIS A 480 21.13 -11.02 13.18
CA HIS A 480 21.54 -11.27 14.57
C HIS A 480 21.32 -12.69 15.16
N GLU A 481 22.11 -13.02 16.19
CA GLU A 481 22.63 -14.38 16.38
C GLU A 481 21.78 -15.37 17.19
N SER A 482 21.97 -16.65 16.82
CA SER A 482 21.82 -17.86 17.63
C SER A 482 20.41 -18.28 18.08
N LEU A 483 19.73 -19.04 17.21
CA LEU A 483 18.88 -20.16 17.61
C LEU A 483 19.62 -21.46 17.29
N ARG A 484 19.95 -22.26 18.31
CA ARG A 484 20.67 -23.52 18.17
C ARG A 484 19.69 -24.71 18.24
N ALA A 485 19.69 -25.48 17.15
CA ALA A 485 19.29 -26.89 16.92
C ALA A 485 18.34 -27.62 17.90
N GLY A 486 17.50 -28.49 17.33
CA GLY A 486 16.52 -29.29 18.04
C GLY A 486 15.16 -28.61 18.01
N MET A 487 14.15 -29.18 17.32
CA MET A 487 12.76 -29.34 17.83
C MET A 487 11.67 -29.67 16.77
N ASN A 488 10.57 -30.27 17.23
CA ASN A 488 9.39 -30.68 16.46
C ASN A 488 8.45 -29.50 16.11
N ARG A 489 7.42 -29.69 15.25
CA ARG A 489 6.40 -28.65 14.89
C ARG A 489 5.87 -27.84 16.10
N ARG A 490 5.61 -28.54 17.21
CA ARG A 490 5.09 -27.99 18.48
C ARG A 490 6.11 -27.13 19.24
N THR A 491 7.40 -27.33 19.00
CA THR A 491 8.50 -26.65 19.70
C THR A 491 9.34 -25.73 18.80
N THR A 492 9.22 -25.81 17.47
CA THR A 492 9.71 -24.77 16.55
C THR A 492 8.87 -23.49 16.63
N GLN A 493 7.55 -23.63 16.82
CA GLN A 493 6.63 -22.50 17.07
C GLN A 493 7.02 -21.72 18.33
N THR A 494 7.35 -22.42 19.43
CA THR A 494 7.70 -21.80 20.72
C THR A 494 9.08 -21.15 20.73
N GLY A 495 10.08 -21.74 20.06
CA GLY A 495 11.38 -21.12 19.84
C GLY A 495 11.30 -19.86 18.95
N PHE A 496 10.48 -19.90 17.91
CA PHE A 496 10.27 -18.77 17.01
C PHE A 496 9.56 -17.58 17.68
N LEU A 497 8.52 -17.85 18.48
CA LEU A 497 7.86 -16.86 19.33
C LEU A 497 8.88 -16.13 20.20
N THR A 498 9.69 -16.88 20.93
CA THR A 498 10.71 -16.34 21.84
C THR A 498 11.70 -15.43 21.09
N HIS A 499 12.22 -15.87 19.94
CA HIS A 499 13.16 -15.05 19.15
C HIS A 499 12.51 -13.81 18.51
N CYS A 500 11.26 -13.89 18.02
CA CYS A 500 10.59 -12.75 17.39
C CYS A 500 10.12 -11.70 18.40
N LEU A 501 9.83 -12.10 19.64
CA LEU A 501 9.39 -11.20 20.71
C LEU A 501 10.55 -10.53 21.48
N ILE A 502 11.78 -11.05 21.36
CA ILE A 502 12.98 -10.50 22.02
C ILE A 502 13.73 -9.46 21.16
N ASN A 503 13.63 -9.53 19.82
CA ASN A 503 14.44 -8.70 18.92
C ASN A 503 13.72 -7.42 18.44
N ASP A 504 13.79 -6.35 19.23
CA ASP A 504 13.25 -5.01 18.93
C ASP A 504 13.76 -4.35 17.62
N LYS A 505 14.76 -4.94 16.94
CA LYS A 505 15.31 -4.45 15.66
C LYS A 505 14.72 -5.11 14.42
N LEU A 506 13.87 -6.14 14.53
CA LEU A 506 13.22 -6.80 13.39
C LEU A 506 11.96 -6.06 12.86
N MET A 507 11.74 -4.83 13.32
CA MET A 507 10.52 -4.03 13.15
C MET A 507 10.19 -3.56 11.72
N MET A 508 11.05 -3.85 10.72
CA MET A 508 10.81 -3.49 9.32
C MET A 508 9.86 -4.44 8.55
N ILE A 509 9.47 -5.59 9.13
CA ILE A 509 8.57 -6.57 8.48
C ILE A 509 7.22 -6.61 9.21
N PHE A 510 6.51 -5.47 9.19
CA PHE A 510 5.38 -5.20 10.09
C PHE A 510 4.13 -6.07 9.81
N ALA A 511 3.90 -6.51 8.57
CA ALA A 511 2.74 -7.33 8.22
C ALA A 511 2.95 -8.82 8.55
N GLY A 512 3.97 -9.45 7.97
CA GLY A 512 4.15 -10.91 8.03
C GLY A 512 4.51 -11.46 9.41
N ILE A 513 5.17 -10.67 10.29
CA ILE A 513 5.50 -11.14 11.65
C ILE A 513 4.23 -11.25 12.51
N LEU A 514 3.34 -10.26 12.44
CA LEU A 514 2.07 -10.28 13.19
C LEU A 514 1.16 -11.43 12.73
N GLU A 515 1.10 -11.70 11.43
CA GLU A 515 0.35 -12.84 10.88
C GLU A 515 0.89 -14.18 11.38
N VAL A 516 2.20 -14.40 11.34
CA VAL A 516 2.80 -15.65 11.86
C VAL A 516 2.58 -15.79 13.37
N LEU A 517 2.70 -14.70 14.14
CA LEU A 517 2.37 -14.71 15.57
C LEU A 517 0.90 -15.10 15.80
N HIS A 518 -0.04 -14.47 15.10
CA HIS A 518 -1.47 -14.79 15.20
C HIS A 518 -1.75 -16.28 14.88
N CYS A 519 -1.24 -16.79 13.76
CA CYS A 519 -1.43 -18.19 13.37
C CYS A 519 -0.92 -19.17 14.43
N VAL A 520 0.25 -18.92 15.02
CA VAL A 520 0.79 -19.79 16.08
C VAL A 520 -0.06 -19.76 17.35
N LEU A 521 -0.54 -18.58 17.76
CA LEU A 521 -1.35 -18.39 18.97
C LEU A 521 -2.74 -19.03 18.86
N VAL A 522 -3.30 -19.09 17.64
CA VAL A 522 -4.57 -19.78 17.37
C VAL A 522 -4.40 -21.30 17.35
N GLU A 523 -3.31 -21.82 16.79
CA GLU A 523 -3.09 -23.27 16.66
C GLU A 523 -2.60 -23.96 17.96
N SER A 524 -1.73 -23.33 18.75
CA SER A 524 -1.10 -23.95 19.93
C SER A 524 -1.45 -23.20 21.23
N PRO A 525 -2.23 -23.80 22.14
CA PRO A 525 -2.44 -23.22 23.47
C PRO A 525 -1.16 -23.24 24.32
N GLU A 526 -0.21 -24.15 24.05
CA GLU A 526 1.07 -24.22 24.75
C GLU A 526 1.97 -23.01 24.48
N ALA A 527 1.81 -22.36 23.32
CA ALA A 527 2.49 -21.11 23.00
C ALA A 527 2.23 -20.02 24.06
N LEU A 528 1.02 -19.96 24.62
CA LEU A 528 0.60 -18.95 25.59
C LEU A 528 1.34 -19.08 26.93
N ASN A 529 1.74 -20.31 27.30
CA ASN A 529 2.46 -20.59 28.55
C ASN A 529 3.88 -20.00 28.58
N ILE A 530 4.41 -19.55 27.44
CA ILE A 530 5.77 -19.03 27.27
C ILE A 530 5.79 -17.50 27.26
N ILE A 531 4.60 -16.88 27.18
CA ILE A 531 4.45 -15.44 27.00
C ILE A 531 4.63 -14.73 28.33
N LYS A 532 5.56 -13.79 28.35
CA LYS A 532 5.90 -12.99 29.51
C LYS A 532 5.40 -11.56 29.31
N GLU A 533 5.22 -10.85 30.41
CA GLU A 533 4.83 -9.43 30.43
C GLU A 533 5.64 -8.55 29.47
N GLY A 534 6.97 -8.77 29.39
CA GLY A 534 7.84 -8.04 28.46
C GLY A 534 7.42 -8.18 26.98
N HIS A 535 6.95 -9.36 26.58
CA HIS A 535 6.47 -9.58 25.21
C HIS A 535 5.18 -8.80 24.94
N ILE A 536 4.23 -8.81 25.89
CA ILE A 536 2.96 -8.07 25.79
C ILE A 536 3.23 -6.56 25.73
N LYS A 537 4.17 -6.05 26.55
CA LYS A 537 4.63 -4.65 26.50
C LYS A 537 5.23 -4.28 25.14
N SER A 538 6.08 -5.12 24.55
CA SER A 538 6.62 -4.87 23.21
C SER A 538 5.51 -4.86 22.15
N ILE A 539 4.55 -5.80 22.18
CA ILE A 539 3.38 -5.83 21.28
C ILE A 539 2.55 -4.54 21.39
N ILE A 540 2.25 -4.08 22.61
CA ILE A 540 1.51 -2.82 22.83
C ILE A 540 2.32 -1.61 22.31
N SER A 541 3.65 -1.63 22.42
CA SER A 541 4.50 -0.57 21.86
C SER A 541 4.47 -0.48 20.32
N LEU A 542 3.99 -1.53 19.63
CA LEU A 542 3.81 -1.50 18.17
C LEU A 542 2.66 -0.57 17.75
N LEU A 543 1.57 -0.50 18.55
CA LEU A 543 0.46 0.43 18.32
C LEU A 543 0.90 1.89 18.47
N ASP A 544 1.83 2.14 19.39
CA ASP A 544 2.39 3.47 19.69
C ASP A 544 3.34 3.94 18.58
N LYS A 545 4.24 3.06 18.12
CA LYS A 545 5.26 3.38 17.09
C LYS A 545 4.73 3.40 15.65
N HIS A 546 3.69 2.62 15.33
CA HIS A 546 3.23 2.40 13.95
C HIS A 546 1.75 2.71 13.73
N GLY A 547 1.04 3.21 14.75
CA GLY A 547 -0.36 3.58 14.69
C GLY A 547 -1.34 2.42 14.80
N ARG A 548 -2.62 2.73 14.62
CA ARG A 548 -3.75 1.83 14.87
C ARG A 548 -3.86 0.77 13.76
N ASN A 549 -3.40 -0.46 14.04
CA ASN A 549 -3.44 -1.61 13.12
C ASN A 549 -4.30 -2.74 13.72
N HIS A 550 -5.30 -3.21 12.96
CA HIS A 550 -6.21 -4.28 13.40
C HIS A 550 -5.47 -5.58 13.75
N LYS A 551 -4.41 -5.94 13.01
CA LYS A 551 -3.65 -7.20 13.23
C LYS A 551 -2.98 -7.27 14.60
N VAL A 552 -2.65 -6.12 15.20
CA VAL A 552 -2.11 -6.09 16.57
C VAL A 552 -3.22 -6.36 17.59
N LEU A 553 -4.45 -5.88 17.32
CA LEU A 553 -5.62 -6.21 18.14
C LEU A 553 -6.00 -7.69 17.98
N ASP A 554 -5.97 -8.24 16.76
CA ASP A 554 -6.21 -9.66 16.48
C ASP A 554 -5.23 -10.54 17.29
N VAL A 555 -3.93 -10.21 17.29
CA VAL A 555 -2.94 -10.88 18.15
C VAL A 555 -3.27 -10.73 19.65
N LEU A 556 -3.61 -9.52 20.14
CA LEU A 556 -3.98 -9.30 21.54
C LEU A 556 -5.26 -10.06 21.95
N CYS A 557 -6.21 -10.26 21.03
CA CYS A 557 -7.38 -11.09 21.24
C CYS A 557 -7.02 -12.59 21.37
N SER A 558 -6.19 -13.11 20.46
CA SER A 558 -5.71 -14.51 20.53
C SER A 558 -4.81 -14.79 21.74
N LEU A 559 -4.17 -13.76 22.31
CA LEU A 559 -3.46 -13.85 23.61
C LEU A 559 -4.41 -14.00 24.81
N CYS A 560 -5.65 -13.50 24.70
CA CYS A 560 -6.66 -13.58 25.74
C CYS A 560 -7.45 -14.88 25.72
N VAL A 561 -7.73 -15.44 24.53
CA VAL A 561 -8.53 -16.66 24.33
C VAL A 561 -7.95 -17.50 23.19
N CYS A 562 -7.73 -18.79 23.45
CA CYS A 562 -7.32 -19.77 22.44
C CYS A 562 -8.19 -21.02 22.58
N ASN A 563 -8.73 -21.53 21.46
CA ASN A 563 -9.62 -22.70 21.42
C ASN A 563 -10.77 -22.65 22.46
N GLY A 564 -11.33 -21.45 22.70
CA GLY A 564 -12.40 -21.21 23.66
C GLY A 564 -11.97 -21.14 25.14
N VAL A 565 -10.68 -21.34 25.44
CA VAL A 565 -10.12 -21.26 26.80
C VAL A 565 -9.48 -19.89 27.05
N ALA A 566 -9.86 -19.24 28.15
CA ALA A 566 -9.40 -17.91 28.53
C ALA A 566 -8.11 -17.95 29.38
N VAL A 567 -7.10 -17.16 29.00
CA VAL A 567 -5.81 -17.06 29.74
C VAL A 567 -5.80 -15.82 30.64
N ARG A 568 -6.21 -16.00 31.89
CA ARG A 568 -6.43 -14.91 32.87
C ARG A 568 -5.19 -14.06 33.16
N SER A 569 -3.99 -14.62 33.13
CA SER A 569 -2.73 -13.88 33.31
C SER A 569 -2.53 -12.85 32.20
N ASN A 570 -2.72 -13.25 30.94
CA ASN A 570 -2.55 -12.36 29.79
C ASN A 570 -3.61 -11.27 29.77
N GLN A 571 -4.86 -11.59 30.14
CA GLN A 571 -5.95 -10.62 30.24
C GLN A 571 -5.62 -9.49 31.22
N HIS A 572 -5.18 -9.81 32.44
CA HIS A 572 -4.75 -8.81 33.42
C HIS A 572 -3.57 -7.97 32.88
N LEU A 573 -2.53 -8.60 32.34
CA LEU A 573 -1.37 -7.90 31.80
C LEU A 573 -1.73 -6.97 30.62
N ILE A 574 -2.69 -7.35 29.77
CA ILE A 574 -3.18 -6.49 28.67
C ILE A 574 -4.00 -5.34 29.24
N CYS A 575 -4.92 -5.58 30.18
CA CYS A 575 -5.68 -4.53 30.85
C CYS A 575 -4.77 -3.48 31.51
N ASP A 576 -3.78 -3.92 32.29
CA ASP A 576 -2.87 -3.05 33.04
C ASP A 576 -1.95 -2.21 32.14
N ASN A 577 -1.61 -2.70 30.94
CA ASN A 577 -0.69 -2.02 30.02
C ASN A 577 -1.39 -1.22 28.91
N LEU A 578 -2.64 -1.54 28.55
CA LEU A 578 -3.37 -0.94 27.44
C LEU A 578 -4.39 0.13 27.87
N LEU A 579 -5.06 -0.06 29.02
CA LEU A 579 -6.18 0.78 29.45
C LEU A 579 -5.80 2.10 30.18
N PRO A 580 -4.69 2.21 30.95
CA PRO A 580 -4.42 3.43 31.70
C PRO A 580 -3.97 4.62 30.85
N GLY A 581 -4.92 5.50 30.48
CA GLY A 581 -4.66 6.90 30.12
C GLY A 581 -3.85 7.18 28.85
N ARG A 582 -3.64 6.18 27.98
CA ARG A 582 -2.92 6.35 26.69
C ARG A 582 -3.88 6.63 25.54
N ASP A 583 -3.48 7.47 24.59
CA ASP A 583 -4.25 7.84 23.38
C ASP A 583 -4.20 6.76 22.26
N LEU A 584 -3.95 5.50 22.64
CA LEU A 584 -3.85 4.37 21.72
C LEU A 584 -5.25 3.93 21.24
N LEU A 585 -6.22 3.89 22.15
CA LEU A 585 -7.60 3.45 21.90
C LEU A 585 -8.53 4.65 21.68
N LEU A 586 -9.51 4.48 20.80
CA LEU A 586 -10.57 5.48 20.59
C LEU A 586 -11.45 5.57 21.83
N GLN A 587 -11.59 6.77 22.39
CA GLN A 587 -12.47 7.07 23.51
C GLN A 587 -13.73 7.78 22.99
N THR A 588 -14.89 7.43 23.54
CA THR A 588 -16.16 8.08 23.24
C THR A 588 -16.85 8.52 24.52
N ARG A 589 -17.60 9.63 24.46
CA ARG A 589 -18.40 10.16 25.55
C ARG A 589 -19.65 10.80 24.96
N LEU A 590 -20.81 10.54 25.57
CA LEU A 590 -22.04 11.26 25.26
C LEU A 590 -21.89 12.74 25.68
N ILE A 591 -22.14 13.64 24.73
CA ILE A 591 -22.07 15.10 24.89
C ILE A 591 -23.42 15.68 24.48
N ASN A 592 -23.97 16.57 25.30
CA ASN A 592 -25.25 17.24 25.01
C ASN A 592 -25.07 18.26 23.87
N HIS A 593 -26.10 18.42 23.04
CA HIS A 593 -26.16 19.48 22.04
C HIS A 593 -26.21 20.86 22.73
N VAL A 594 -25.43 21.83 22.23
CA VAL A 594 -25.34 23.20 22.76
C VAL A 594 -25.42 24.18 21.58
N SER A 595 -26.33 25.14 21.67
CA SER A 595 -26.53 26.15 20.63
C SER A 595 -25.90 27.49 21.03
N ARG A 596 -25.54 28.31 20.02
CA ARG A 596 -25.02 29.69 20.19
C ARG A 596 -25.92 30.67 19.46
N TYR A 597 -26.32 31.72 20.17
CA TYR A 597 -27.24 32.75 19.65
C TYR A 597 -26.77 34.15 20.05
N THR A 598 -27.02 35.12 19.19
CA THR A 598 -26.80 36.56 19.44
C THR A 598 -28.15 37.26 19.71
N HIS A 599 -28.64 37.27 20.98
CA HIS A 599 -29.76 38.07 21.58
C HIS A 599 -31.22 37.48 21.77
N ILE A 600 -31.67 37.00 22.97
CA ILE A 600 -33.13 36.85 23.30
C ILE A 600 -33.62 37.14 24.77
N ASP A 601 -34.31 36.22 25.50
CA ASP A 601 -34.86 36.29 26.90
C ASP A 601 -34.58 34.99 27.73
N THR A 602 -34.49 34.97 29.08
CA THR A 602 -34.14 33.84 30.01
C THR A 602 -35.31 33.27 30.81
N HIS A 603 -35.44 31.93 30.95
CA HIS A 603 -35.87 31.27 32.21
C HIS A 603 -35.33 29.83 32.31
N THR A 604 -34.88 29.45 33.52
CA THR A 604 -34.47 28.11 34.04
C THR A 604 -33.26 27.39 33.39
N ALA A 605 -32.50 26.63 34.20
CA ALA A 605 -31.15 26.09 33.93
C ALA A 605 -31.17 24.73 33.18
N ASN A 606 -30.13 24.30 32.42
CA ASN A 606 -28.71 24.16 32.80
C ASN A 606 -27.66 24.66 31.77
N THR A 607 -26.50 25.07 32.30
CA THR A 607 -25.32 25.65 31.60
C THR A 607 -25.63 26.84 30.68
N CYS A 608 -25.24 28.04 31.10
CA CYS A 608 -25.30 29.27 30.32
C CYS A 608 -23.96 30.03 30.42
N LYS A 609 -23.49 30.61 29.30
CA LYS A 609 -22.26 31.43 29.21
C LYS A 609 -22.51 32.68 28.36
N LEU A 610 -21.90 33.80 28.74
CA LEU A 610 -21.92 35.09 28.02
C LEU A 610 -20.48 35.53 27.74
N LYS A 611 -20.17 35.87 26.48
CA LYS A 611 -18.81 36.26 26.03
C LYS A 611 -18.83 37.13 24.78
N TRP A 612 -17.69 37.77 24.50
CA TRP A 612 -17.34 38.30 23.18
C TRP A 612 -16.52 37.27 22.38
N THR A 613 -16.68 37.25 21.06
CA THR A 613 -15.88 36.43 20.14
C THR A 613 -15.43 37.24 18.93
N ASN A 614 -14.21 36.97 18.45
CA ASN A 614 -13.66 37.50 17.20
C ASN A 614 -13.62 36.35 16.17
N GLY A 615 -14.31 36.50 15.03
CA GLY A 615 -14.46 35.50 13.97
C GLY A 615 -15.54 34.42 14.21
N PRO A 616 -16.10 33.81 13.13
CA PRO A 616 -17.23 32.88 13.23
C PRO A 616 -16.86 31.39 13.42
N ASN A 617 -15.60 30.99 13.23
CA ASN A 617 -15.25 29.56 13.08
C ASN A 617 -15.17 28.77 14.40
N PRO A 618 -15.78 27.58 14.49
CA PRO A 618 -15.65 26.68 15.65
C PRO A 618 -14.45 25.72 15.49
N LEU A 619 -13.30 26.07 16.08
CA LEU A 619 -12.14 25.17 16.22
C LEU A 619 -11.83 24.88 17.69
N GLU A 620 -12.70 24.12 18.37
CA GLU A 620 -12.37 23.36 19.59
C GLU A 620 -13.47 22.32 19.85
N TRP A 621 -13.10 21.04 19.98
CA TRP A 621 -14.04 19.91 20.10
C TRP A 621 -14.77 19.89 21.46
N GLY A 622 -16.05 19.52 21.47
CA GLY A 622 -16.76 18.84 22.58
C GLY A 622 -16.85 19.50 23.98
N SER A 623 -16.25 20.67 24.21
CA SER A 623 -15.91 21.14 25.56
C SER A 623 -16.99 21.96 26.29
N PHE A 624 -18.15 21.35 26.50
CA PHE A 624 -19.20 21.86 27.41
C PHE A 624 -19.66 20.84 28.47
N GLY A 625 -19.05 19.65 28.52
CA GLY A 625 -19.38 18.54 29.43
C GLY A 625 -18.87 18.66 30.89
N ARG A 626 -18.58 19.86 31.39
CA ARG A 626 -18.41 20.20 32.82
C ARG A 626 -19.15 21.52 33.07
N SER A 627 -19.86 21.62 34.19
CA SER A 627 -20.66 22.80 34.55
C SER A 627 -19.74 24.03 34.67
N LEU A 628 -19.79 24.91 33.66
CA LEU A 628 -18.86 26.00 33.46
C LEU A 628 -19.62 27.33 33.50
N SER A 629 -19.60 27.97 34.66
CA SER A 629 -20.21 29.28 34.94
C SER A 629 -19.22 30.42 34.77
N LEU A 630 -19.68 31.68 34.94
CA LEU A 630 -18.81 32.86 35.03
C LEU A 630 -17.78 32.80 36.17
N LEU A 631 -17.94 31.88 37.13
CA LEU A 631 -16.91 31.59 38.14
C LEU A 631 -15.70 30.82 37.58
N GLN A 632 -15.76 30.38 36.32
CA GLN A 632 -14.66 29.72 35.61
C GLN A 632 -14.47 30.32 34.20
N PRO A 633 -13.71 31.41 34.04
CA PRO A 633 -13.32 31.91 32.73
C PRO A 633 -12.42 30.87 32.04
N CYS A 634 -12.82 30.43 30.84
CA CYS A 634 -12.04 29.51 30.02
C CYS A 634 -11.52 30.16 28.74
N ALA A 635 -10.25 29.98 28.45
CA ALA A 635 -9.69 29.96 27.10
C ALA A 635 -9.02 28.59 26.90
N GLY A 636 -9.10 27.99 25.71
CA GLY A 636 -8.45 26.70 25.42
C GLY A 636 -8.79 25.57 26.40
N CYS A 637 -10.06 25.41 26.77
CA CYS A 637 -10.53 24.44 27.77
C CYS A 637 -9.97 24.55 29.21
N ILE A 638 -9.16 25.56 29.55
CA ILE A 638 -8.60 25.75 30.91
C ILE A 638 -9.64 26.41 31.83
N ALA A 639 -10.08 25.73 32.89
CA ALA A 639 -10.97 26.32 33.91
C ALA A 639 -10.16 26.92 35.08
N ARG A 640 -10.31 28.22 35.35
CA ARG A 640 -9.69 28.93 36.49
C ARG A 640 -10.76 29.55 37.38
N THR A 641 -10.71 29.38 38.70
CA THR A 641 -11.69 30.00 39.60
C THR A 641 -11.47 31.51 39.72
N VAL A 642 -12.53 32.31 39.61
CA VAL A 642 -12.51 33.76 39.93
C VAL A 642 -13.25 34.05 41.24
N THR A 643 -12.82 35.11 41.94
CA THR A 643 -13.41 35.57 43.19
C THR A 643 -14.43 36.69 42.97
N SER A 644 -15.56 36.63 43.68
CA SER A 644 -16.57 37.68 43.74
C SER A 644 -17.21 37.70 45.14
N PRO A 645 -17.81 38.83 45.60
CA PRO A 645 -18.30 38.94 46.97
C PRO A 645 -19.42 37.94 47.33
N ASN A 646 -20.24 37.56 46.34
CA ASN A 646 -21.31 36.58 46.48
C ASN A 646 -21.14 35.45 45.44
N GLN A 647 -20.21 34.53 45.69
CA GLN A 647 -19.86 33.47 44.74
C GLN A 647 -20.96 32.42 44.54
N HIS A 648 -21.62 32.41 43.37
CA HIS A 648 -22.59 31.38 42.98
C HIS A 648 -22.62 31.12 41.46
N LEU A 649 -23.13 29.95 41.06
CA LEU A 649 -23.50 29.66 39.66
C LEU A 649 -24.68 30.55 39.25
N LEU A 650 -24.78 30.94 37.97
CA LEU A 650 -25.91 31.74 37.43
C LEU A 650 -27.27 31.14 37.81
N ARG A 651 -28.12 31.97 38.41
CA ARG A 651 -29.51 31.67 38.82
C ARG A 651 -30.50 32.51 38.02
N SER A 652 -31.80 32.31 38.28
CA SER A 652 -32.83 33.20 37.76
C SER A 652 -32.69 34.60 38.37
N GLU A 653 -33.08 35.63 37.62
CA GLU A 653 -32.95 37.07 37.94
C GLU A 653 -31.53 37.67 37.99
N ASP A 654 -30.46 36.89 37.84
CA ASP A 654 -29.11 37.44 37.74
C ASP A 654 -28.91 38.30 36.47
N VAL A 655 -28.30 39.47 36.65
CA VAL A 655 -27.86 40.35 35.58
C VAL A 655 -26.34 40.29 35.45
N VAL A 656 -25.86 39.91 34.27
CA VAL A 656 -24.44 39.92 33.93
C VAL A 656 -24.15 41.13 33.04
N SER A 657 -23.20 41.97 33.44
CA SER A 657 -22.67 43.04 32.61
C SER A 657 -21.32 42.63 32.01
N CYS A 658 -21.16 42.82 30.71
CA CYS A 658 -19.91 42.56 29.99
C CYS A 658 -19.32 43.90 29.54
N CYS A 659 -18.20 44.30 30.13
CA CYS A 659 -17.49 45.52 29.80
C CYS A 659 -16.36 45.20 28.81
N LEU A 660 -16.32 45.88 27.66
CA LEU A 660 -15.29 45.76 26.64
C LEU A 660 -14.53 47.09 26.52
N ASP A 661 -13.21 47.02 26.66
CA ASP A 661 -12.29 48.14 26.48
C ASP A 661 -11.25 47.76 25.40
N LEU A 662 -11.23 48.52 24.31
CA LEU A 662 -10.32 48.30 23.18
C LEU A 662 -9.03 49.14 23.26
N SER A 663 -8.84 49.94 24.32
CA SER A 663 -7.62 50.74 24.52
C SER A 663 -6.49 49.94 25.17
N VAL A 664 -6.83 49.01 26.06
CA VAL A 664 -5.89 48.07 26.73
C VAL A 664 -6.28 46.60 26.42
N PRO A 665 -6.84 46.32 25.22
CA PRO A 665 -7.69 45.17 24.89
C PRO A 665 -8.12 44.30 26.09
N SER A 666 -9.08 44.78 26.88
CA SER A 666 -9.57 44.11 28.09
C SER A 666 -11.08 43.86 28.09
N ILE A 667 -11.50 42.71 28.63
CA ILE A 667 -12.90 42.35 28.87
C ILE A 667 -13.06 42.00 30.35
N SER A 668 -13.95 42.72 31.04
CA SER A 668 -14.30 42.48 32.44
C SER A 668 -15.79 42.20 32.62
N PHE A 669 -16.14 41.53 33.72
CA PHE A 669 -17.51 41.09 34.01
C PHE A 669 -18.00 41.63 35.36
N ARG A 670 -19.30 41.88 35.43
CA ARG A 670 -20.01 42.21 36.68
C ARG A 670 -21.24 41.32 36.83
N ILE A 671 -21.57 40.95 38.06
CA ILE A 671 -22.80 40.22 38.39
C ILE A 671 -23.59 41.09 39.37
N ASN A 672 -24.83 41.44 39.02
CA ASN A 672 -25.71 42.31 39.81
C ASN A 672 -25.01 43.61 40.26
N GLY A 673 -24.26 44.24 39.33
CA GLY A 673 -23.45 45.44 39.55
C GLY A 673 -22.07 45.23 40.21
N GLN A 674 -21.87 44.12 40.93
CA GLN A 674 -20.61 43.83 41.64
C GLN A 674 -19.49 43.38 40.68
N PRO A 675 -18.24 43.85 40.85
CA PRO A 675 -17.12 43.44 40.01
C PRO A 675 -16.70 41.99 40.30
N VAL A 676 -16.44 41.24 39.23
CA VAL A 676 -15.79 39.92 39.29
C VAL A 676 -14.28 40.14 39.20
N GLN A 677 -13.50 39.53 40.10
CA GLN A 677 -12.04 39.62 40.09
C GLN A 677 -11.46 38.67 39.02
N GLY A 678 -11.39 39.18 37.79
CA GLY A 678 -10.82 38.51 36.64
C GLY A 678 -11.24 39.19 35.34
N MET A 679 -10.27 39.48 34.49
CA MET A 679 -10.48 40.02 33.14
C MET A 679 -9.67 39.24 32.11
N PHE A 680 -10.14 39.27 30.86
CA PHE A 680 -9.36 38.81 29.71
C PHE A 680 -8.62 40.00 29.14
N GLU A 681 -7.29 39.92 29.06
CA GLU A 681 -6.41 40.94 28.48
C GLU A 681 -5.70 40.35 27.25
N ASN A 682 -5.10 41.21 26.41
CA ASN A 682 -4.25 40.82 25.27
C ASN A 682 -4.95 39.93 24.23
N PHE A 683 -6.25 40.11 24.01
CA PHE A 683 -6.95 39.46 22.90
C PHE A 683 -6.72 40.20 21.58
N ASN A 684 -6.82 39.49 20.46
CA ASN A 684 -6.72 40.08 19.13
C ASN A 684 -7.90 41.04 18.84
N SER A 685 -7.59 42.32 18.64
CA SER A 685 -8.53 43.39 18.29
C SER A 685 -8.85 43.48 16.79
N GLU A 686 -8.17 42.72 15.93
CA GLU A 686 -8.43 42.69 14.49
C GLU A 686 -9.77 42.02 14.16
N GLY A 687 -10.84 42.80 13.98
CA GLY A 687 -12.15 42.31 13.53
C GLY A 687 -13.34 42.88 14.29
N LEU A 688 -14.54 42.43 13.91
CA LEU A 688 -15.79 42.77 14.61
C LEU A 688 -16.01 41.84 15.82
N PHE A 689 -16.41 42.43 16.95
CA PHE A 689 -16.76 41.71 18.17
C PHE A 689 -18.26 41.45 18.26
N PHE A 690 -18.64 40.20 18.48
CA PHE A 690 -20.04 39.79 18.60
C PHE A 690 -20.43 39.50 20.06
N PRO A 691 -21.57 40.02 20.56
CA PRO A 691 -22.10 39.69 21.88
C PRO A 691 -22.81 38.32 21.87
N VAL A 692 -22.19 37.29 22.44
CA VAL A 692 -22.65 35.89 22.34
C VAL A 692 -23.21 35.36 23.65
N ALA A 693 -24.38 34.71 23.58
CA ALA A 693 -24.86 33.78 24.60
C ALA A 693 -24.78 32.33 24.10
N SER A 694 -24.43 31.41 25.00
CA SER A 694 -24.43 29.98 24.75
C SER A 694 -25.14 29.26 25.89
N PHE A 695 -26.08 28.37 25.56
CA PHE A 695 -26.91 27.67 26.52
C PHE A 695 -27.32 26.28 26.02
N SER A 696 -27.69 25.38 26.94
CA SER A 696 -28.19 24.04 26.58
C SER A 696 -29.72 23.96 26.57
N ALA A 697 -30.29 22.83 26.15
CA ALA A 697 -31.73 22.66 26.01
C ALA A 697 -32.49 22.94 27.31
N GLY A 698 -33.67 23.56 27.20
CA GLY A 698 -34.51 23.97 28.35
C GLY A 698 -34.18 25.37 28.90
N VAL A 699 -33.06 25.97 28.48
CA VAL A 699 -32.64 27.33 28.85
C VAL A 699 -33.01 28.35 27.76
N LYS A 700 -33.02 29.61 28.14
CA LYS A 700 -33.18 30.80 27.30
C LYS A 700 -32.23 31.89 27.86
N VAL A 701 -31.88 33.00 27.19
CA VAL A 701 -31.01 34.08 27.78
C VAL A 701 -31.40 35.52 27.39
N ARG A 702 -31.69 36.42 28.36
CA ARG A 702 -32.10 37.83 28.19
C ARG A 702 -30.96 38.79 27.93
N PHE A 703 -31.16 39.64 26.93
CA PHE A 703 -30.26 40.74 26.62
C PHE A 703 -30.92 42.10 26.88
N LEU A 704 -30.12 43.01 27.43
CA LEU A 704 -30.46 44.42 27.64
C LEU A 704 -29.38 45.21 26.92
N LEU A 705 -29.75 46.01 25.91
CA LEU A 705 -28.79 46.75 25.07
C LEU A 705 -28.88 48.27 25.22
N GLY A 706 -29.84 48.74 26.03
CA GLY A 706 -30.13 50.16 26.27
C GLY A 706 -31.16 50.75 25.32
N GLY A 707 -31.55 51.99 25.60
CA GLY A 707 -32.57 52.72 24.85
C GLY A 707 -33.89 51.94 24.78
N ARG A 708 -34.46 51.85 23.57
CA ARG A 708 -35.72 51.11 23.32
C ARG A 708 -35.59 49.58 23.36
N HIS A 709 -34.38 49.04 23.58
CA HIS A 709 -34.07 47.60 23.56
C HIS A 709 -33.67 47.06 24.95
N GLY A 710 -34.38 47.53 25.98
CA GLY A 710 -34.28 47.06 27.36
C GLY A 710 -33.68 48.10 28.30
N GLU A 711 -34.41 48.41 29.37
CA GLU A 711 -33.93 49.27 30.46
C GLU A 711 -32.87 48.54 31.31
N PHE A 712 -31.83 49.26 31.70
CA PHE A 712 -30.77 48.70 32.52
C PHE A 712 -31.17 48.68 34.01
N LYS A 713 -31.27 47.48 34.60
CA LYS A 713 -31.38 47.30 36.06
C LYS A 713 -30.16 47.88 36.82
N PHE A 714 -29.01 48.04 36.16
CA PHE A 714 -27.76 48.60 36.71
C PHE A 714 -27.09 49.52 35.68
N LEU A 715 -26.69 50.73 36.07
CA LEU A 715 -26.08 51.70 35.15
C LEU A 715 -24.71 51.22 34.63
N PRO A 716 -24.34 51.56 33.37
CA PRO A 716 -22.99 51.35 32.86
C PRO A 716 -21.93 52.08 33.71
N PRO A 717 -20.70 51.54 33.84
CA PRO A 717 -19.60 52.27 34.46
C PRO A 717 -19.24 53.54 33.68
N SER A 718 -18.67 54.53 34.37
CA SER A 718 -18.18 55.77 33.72
C SER A 718 -17.21 55.44 32.57
N GLY A 719 -17.43 56.06 31.41
CA GLY A 719 -16.66 55.81 30.18
C GLY A 719 -17.19 54.71 29.26
N TYR A 720 -18.24 53.96 29.65
CA TYR A 720 -18.85 52.91 28.82
C TYR A 720 -20.19 53.36 28.24
N ALA A 721 -20.36 53.19 26.92
CA ALA A 721 -21.61 53.50 26.21
C ALA A 721 -22.55 52.26 26.13
N PRO A 722 -23.88 52.45 26.12
CA PRO A 722 -24.84 51.40 25.76
C PRO A 722 -24.65 50.92 24.32
N CYS A 723 -24.72 49.62 24.06
CA CYS A 723 -24.58 49.05 22.71
C CYS A 723 -25.60 49.62 21.69
N TYR A 724 -26.77 50.07 22.16
CA TYR A 724 -27.77 50.74 21.32
C TYR A 724 -27.25 52.01 20.61
N GLU A 725 -26.30 52.74 21.19
CA GLU A 725 -25.81 54.00 20.60
C GLU A 725 -24.97 53.79 19.33
N ALA A 726 -24.46 52.57 19.11
CA ALA A 726 -23.72 52.18 17.90
C ALA A 726 -24.62 51.64 16.77
N VAL A 727 -25.94 51.58 16.95
CA VAL A 727 -26.88 51.02 15.96
C VAL A 727 -27.21 52.08 14.89
N LEU A 728 -27.05 51.72 13.62
CA LEU A 728 -27.33 52.64 12.50
C LEU A 728 -28.81 53.09 12.47
N PRO A 729 -29.12 54.38 12.20
CA PRO A 729 -30.49 54.92 12.32
C PRO A 729 -31.59 54.25 11.48
N ARG A 730 -31.21 53.48 10.45
CA ARG A 730 -32.14 52.76 9.55
C ARG A 730 -32.22 51.26 9.81
N GLU A 731 -31.42 50.72 10.72
CA GLU A 731 -31.37 49.29 10.99
C GLU A 731 -32.18 48.89 12.21
N LYS A 732 -32.63 47.62 12.22
CA LYS A 732 -33.30 46.99 13.36
C LYS A 732 -32.43 45.83 13.82
N LEU A 733 -32.11 45.80 15.11
CA LEU A 733 -31.44 44.67 15.75
C LEU A 733 -32.26 43.38 15.53
N LYS A 734 -31.59 42.31 15.12
CA LYS A 734 -32.15 40.97 14.94
C LYS A 734 -31.36 39.97 15.80
N LEU A 735 -32.06 38.93 16.23
CA LEU A 735 -31.44 37.71 16.73
C LEU A 735 -30.97 36.87 15.54
N GLU A 736 -29.74 36.39 15.57
CA GLU A 736 -29.27 35.38 14.63
C GLU A 736 -28.61 34.20 15.36
N ALA A 737 -28.70 33.01 14.75
CA ALA A 737 -27.93 31.85 15.19
C ALA A 737 -26.50 31.98 14.63
N SER A 738 -25.50 31.54 15.40
CA SER A 738 -24.09 31.58 14.96
C SER A 738 -23.84 30.52 13.88
N GLN A 739 -24.16 30.85 12.62
CA GLN A 739 -24.14 29.97 11.43
C GLN A 739 -24.94 28.68 11.61
N ASP A 740 -26.23 28.73 11.23
CA ASP A 740 -27.05 27.54 11.08
C ASP A 740 -26.88 26.96 9.66
N GLN A 741 -26.32 25.75 9.54
CA GLN A 741 -26.36 24.99 8.28
C GLN A 741 -27.64 24.13 8.16
N THR A 742 -28.58 24.25 9.11
CA THR A 742 -29.59 23.22 9.39
C THR A 742 -30.98 23.77 9.73
N VAL A 743 -31.46 24.77 8.98
CA VAL A 743 -32.91 25.00 8.81
C VAL A 743 -33.30 24.71 7.37
N ALA A 744 -33.89 23.54 7.15
CA ALA A 744 -34.18 23.04 5.81
C ALA A 744 -35.27 23.86 5.09
N LYS A 745 -34.87 24.66 4.09
CA LYS A 745 -35.55 24.69 2.77
C LYS A 745 -34.78 25.39 1.65
N ASP A 746 -33.85 26.30 1.96
CA ASP A 746 -32.98 26.94 0.96
C ASP A 746 -31.49 26.80 1.34
N LEU A 747 -30.66 26.37 0.38
CA LEU A 747 -29.22 26.28 0.53
C LEU A 747 -28.58 27.67 0.35
N LEU A 748 -28.62 28.47 1.41
CA LEU A 748 -27.89 29.74 1.46
C LEU A 748 -26.38 29.48 1.52
N GLY A 749 -25.63 30.11 0.61
CA GLY A 749 -24.17 30.09 0.62
C GLY A 749 -23.58 30.78 1.87
N PRO A 750 -22.25 30.68 2.09
CA PRO A 750 -21.61 31.29 3.25
C PRO A 750 -21.89 32.79 3.31
N THR A 751 -22.59 33.23 4.37
CA THR A 751 -22.91 34.63 4.59
C THR A 751 -21.61 35.41 4.78
N ILE A 752 -21.21 36.18 3.76
CA ILE A 752 -20.05 37.08 3.84
C ILE A 752 -20.42 38.20 4.80
N THR A 753 -19.86 38.18 6.01
CA THR A 753 -19.95 39.30 6.95
C THR A 753 -19.32 40.54 6.33
N LEU A 754 -20.09 41.62 6.21
CA LEU A 754 -19.62 42.93 5.73
C LEU A 754 -18.37 43.36 6.50
N SER A 755 -17.23 43.43 5.80
CA SER A 755 -15.90 43.62 6.41
C SER A 755 -15.59 45.06 6.83
N GLN A 756 -16.50 46.01 6.65
CA GLN A 756 -16.29 47.42 6.97
C GLN A 756 -17.59 48.12 7.40
N ALA A 757 -17.93 48.02 8.68
CA ALA A 757 -18.92 48.88 9.33
C ALA A 757 -18.31 50.22 9.83
N ALA A 758 -16.98 50.28 9.95
CA ALA A 758 -16.26 51.51 10.24
C ALA A 758 -15.98 52.28 8.94
N PHE A 759 -16.63 53.44 8.77
CA PHE A 759 -16.33 54.36 7.68
C PHE A 759 -14.97 55.03 7.92
N THR A 760 -13.94 54.55 7.21
CA THR A 760 -12.63 55.21 7.14
C THR A 760 -12.57 56.01 5.85
N PRO A 761 -12.59 57.36 5.89
CA PRO A 761 -12.54 58.16 4.67
C PRO A 761 -11.21 57.96 3.95
N THR A 762 -11.28 57.66 2.65
CA THR A 762 -10.12 57.48 1.76
C THR A 762 -10.13 58.53 0.65
N PRO A 763 -9.63 59.76 0.90
CA PRO A 763 -9.43 60.74 -0.16
C PRO A 763 -8.40 60.27 -1.19
N VAL A 764 -8.64 60.64 -2.45
CA VAL A 764 -7.68 60.53 -3.55
C VAL A 764 -6.48 61.45 -3.25
N ASP A 765 -5.26 60.92 -3.38
CA ASP A 765 -4.03 61.70 -3.19
C ASP A 765 -3.70 62.51 -4.45
N THR A 766 -3.73 63.84 -4.32
CA THR A 766 -3.39 64.80 -5.38
C THR A 766 -1.97 65.39 -5.22
N SER A 767 -1.19 64.94 -4.23
CA SER A 767 0.11 65.54 -3.86
C SER A 767 1.17 65.44 -4.95
N GLN A 768 1.20 64.32 -5.69
CA GLN A 768 2.17 64.06 -6.77
C GLN A 768 1.68 64.52 -8.16
N VAL A 769 0.47 65.08 -8.27
CA VAL A 769 -0.12 65.47 -9.56
C VAL A 769 0.24 66.91 -9.91
N VAL A 770 1.08 67.06 -10.94
CA VAL A 770 1.42 68.35 -11.56
C VAL A 770 0.38 68.67 -12.64
N LEU A 771 -0.22 69.86 -12.58
CA LEU A 771 -1.18 70.29 -13.60
C LEU A 771 -0.42 70.75 -14.87
N PRO A 772 -0.78 70.28 -16.08
CA PRO A 772 -0.23 70.80 -17.32
C PRO A 772 -0.56 72.27 -17.56
N SER A 773 0.37 73.03 -18.12
CA SER A 773 0.26 74.48 -18.33
C SER A 773 -0.91 74.92 -19.25
N HIS A 774 -1.42 74.04 -20.10
CA HIS A 774 -2.62 74.31 -20.89
C HIS A 774 -3.92 74.24 -20.04
N LEU A 775 -3.91 73.49 -18.93
CA LEU A 775 -5.02 73.42 -17.98
C LEU A 775 -4.95 74.52 -16.89
N ASP A 776 -3.80 75.15 -16.65
CA ASP A 776 -3.74 76.36 -15.80
C ASP A 776 -4.66 77.48 -16.34
N ARG A 777 -4.80 77.58 -17.67
CA ARG A 777 -5.71 78.54 -18.31
C ARG A 777 -7.19 78.19 -18.09
N ILE A 778 -7.56 76.90 -18.06
CA ILE A 778 -8.95 76.50 -17.79
C ILE A 778 -9.30 76.57 -16.30
N ARG A 779 -8.32 76.46 -15.38
CA ARG A 779 -8.54 76.57 -13.93
C ARG A 779 -9.32 77.82 -13.54
N GLU A 780 -8.92 78.99 -14.03
CA GLU A 780 -9.59 80.26 -13.69
C GLU A 780 -10.98 80.36 -14.32
N LYS A 781 -11.15 79.92 -15.57
CA LYS A 781 -12.45 79.89 -16.25
C LYS A 781 -13.43 78.88 -15.64
N LEU A 782 -12.91 77.77 -15.09
CA LEU A 782 -13.69 76.79 -14.33
C LEU A 782 -14.14 77.38 -12.98
N ALA A 783 -13.24 78.03 -12.25
CA ALA A 783 -13.58 78.72 -10.99
C ALA A 783 -14.62 79.82 -11.20
N GLU A 784 -14.47 80.61 -12.26
CA GLU A 784 -15.44 81.62 -12.69
C GLU A 784 -16.80 81.00 -13.00
N ASN A 785 -16.89 79.97 -13.85
CA ASN A 785 -18.18 79.34 -14.18
C ASN A 785 -18.85 78.60 -13.00
N ILE A 786 -18.06 78.00 -12.09
CA ILE A 786 -18.57 77.42 -10.83
C ILE A 786 -19.17 78.53 -9.95
N HIS A 787 -18.49 79.68 -9.86
CA HIS A 787 -18.98 80.84 -9.12
C HIS A 787 -20.26 81.41 -9.74
N GLU A 788 -20.32 81.58 -11.06
CA GLU A 788 -21.53 82.02 -11.79
C GLU A 788 -22.74 81.11 -11.52
N LEU A 789 -22.56 79.78 -11.54
CA LEU A 789 -23.60 78.80 -11.19
C LEU A 789 -23.99 78.87 -9.71
N TRP A 790 -23.03 79.09 -8.81
CA TRP A 790 -23.29 79.23 -7.38
C TRP A 790 -24.09 80.51 -7.08
N VAL A 791 -23.72 81.65 -7.71
CA VAL A 791 -24.47 82.91 -7.62
C VAL A 791 -25.90 82.72 -8.13
N MET A 792 -26.07 82.08 -9.29
CA MET A 792 -27.39 81.79 -9.87
C MET A 792 -28.28 81.00 -8.90
N ASN A 793 -27.80 79.88 -8.37
CA ASN A 793 -28.53 79.04 -7.40
C ASN A 793 -28.87 79.82 -6.12
N LYS A 794 -27.95 80.66 -5.62
CA LYS A 794 -28.23 81.53 -4.46
C LYS A 794 -29.34 82.54 -4.73
N ILE A 795 -29.39 83.13 -5.92
CA ILE A 795 -30.47 84.05 -6.31
C ILE A 795 -31.81 83.30 -6.40
N GLU A 796 -31.85 82.07 -6.93
CA GLU A 796 -33.05 81.22 -6.96
C GLU A 796 -33.57 80.89 -5.54
N LEU A 797 -32.66 80.70 -4.59
CA LEU A 797 -32.97 80.55 -3.16
C LEU A 797 -33.32 81.89 -2.46
N GLY A 798 -33.40 82.99 -3.21
CA GLY A 798 -33.80 84.31 -2.72
C GLY A 798 -32.73 85.07 -1.95
N TRP A 799 -31.45 84.85 -2.25
CA TRP A 799 -30.34 85.60 -1.64
C TRP A 799 -30.00 86.87 -2.42
N THR A 800 -29.62 87.92 -1.69
CA THR A 800 -29.25 89.23 -2.23
C THR A 800 -27.86 89.65 -1.75
N TYR A 801 -27.21 90.56 -2.48
CA TYR A 801 -25.90 91.08 -2.08
C TYR A 801 -25.98 91.88 -0.78
N GLY A 802 -25.02 91.67 0.13
CA GLY A 802 -24.85 92.47 1.34
C GLY A 802 -23.44 92.31 1.92
N ALA A 803 -22.86 93.41 2.42
CA ALA A 803 -21.44 93.48 2.83
C ALA A 803 -21.06 92.56 4.01
N VAL A 804 -22.05 92.06 4.76
CA VAL A 804 -21.87 91.07 5.83
C VAL A 804 -22.86 89.94 5.58
N ARG A 805 -22.44 88.69 5.80
CA ARG A 805 -23.30 87.52 5.67
C ARG A 805 -24.35 87.51 6.78
N ASP A 806 -25.62 87.47 6.41
CA ASP A 806 -26.76 87.36 7.31
C ASP A 806 -27.76 86.35 6.75
N ASP A 807 -27.73 85.13 7.31
CA ASP A 807 -28.56 84.01 6.84
C ASP A 807 -30.06 84.25 7.09
N ASN A 808 -30.45 85.12 8.04
CA ASN A 808 -31.85 85.47 8.30
C ASN A 808 -32.39 86.47 7.27
N LYS A 809 -31.56 87.45 6.87
CA LYS A 809 -31.88 88.41 5.80
C LYS A 809 -31.59 87.87 4.39
N ARG A 810 -31.04 86.66 4.29
CA ARG A 810 -30.52 86.05 3.04
C ARG A 810 -29.56 86.98 2.31
N GLN A 811 -28.64 87.60 3.05
CA GLN A 811 -27.61 88.47 2.49
C GLN A 811 -26.26 87.77 2.47
N HIS A 812 -25.54 87.85 1.35
CA HIS A 812 -24.23 87.21 1.19
C HIS A 812 -23.22 88.15 0.48
N PRO A 813 -21.99 88.31 1.01
CA PRO A 813 -21.00 89.24 0.46
C PRO A 813 -20.41 88.77 -0.88
N CYS A 814 -20.30 87.46 -1.10
CA CYS A 814 -19.72 86.89 -2.33
C CYS A 814 -20.66 86.95 -3.56
N LEU A 815 -21.83 87.59 -3.49
CA LEU A 815 -22.74 87.77 -4.64
C LEU A 815 -22.28 88.95 -5.54
N VAL A 816 -21.06 88.82 -6.06
CA VAL A 816 -20.36 89.77 -6.93
C VAL A 816 -19.65 89.02 -8.05
N GLU A 817 -19.24 89.72 -9.11
CA GLU A 817 -18.39 89.17 -10.17
C GLU A 817 -17.16 88.46 -9.58
N PHE A 818 -16.73 87.36 -10.21
CA PHE A 818 -15.55 86.59 -9.78
C PHE A 818 -14.28 87.45 -9.62
N SER A 819 -14.14 88.49 -10.46
CA SER A 819 -13.04 89.45 -10.43
C SER A 819 -13.02 90.35 -9.17
N LYS A 820 -14.19 90.54 -8.53
CA LYS A 820 -14.45 91.44 -7.39
C LYS A 820 -14.60 90.67 -6.06
N LEU A 821 -14.43 89.35 -6.05
CA LEU A 821 -14.44 88.54 -4.85
C LEU A 821 -13.30 88.96 -3.87
N PRO A 822 -13.52 88.83 -2.55
CA PRO A 822 -12.43 88.91 -1.57
C PRO A 822 -11.31 87.92 -1.91
N GLU A 823 -10.04 88.33 -1.78
CA GLU A 823 -8.90 87.53 -2.22
C GLU A 823 -8.86 86.12 -1.61
N GLN A 824 -9.29 85.99 -0.35
CA GLN A 824 -9.42 84.70 0.34
C GLN A 824 -10.44 83.77 -0.33
N GLU A 825 -11.61 84.30 -0.72
CA GLU A 825 -12.68 83.56 -1.39
C GLU A 825 -12.32 83.25 -2.85
N ARG A 826 -11.67 84.18 -3.54
CA ARG A 826 -11.15 83.97 -4.90
C ARG A 826 -10.09 82.87 -4.92
N SER A 827 -9.11 82.96 -4.02
CA SER A 827 -8.08 81.93 -3.83
C SER A 827 -8.68 80.58 -3.45
N TYR A 828 -9.72 80.54 -2.61
CA TYR A 828 -10.43 79.30 -2.28
C TYR A 828 -11.11 78.67 -3.51
N ASN A 829 -11.84 79.44 -4.32
CA ASN A 829 -12.48 78.93 -5.54
C ASN A 829 -11.47 78.46 -6.60
N LEU A 830 -10.33 79.16 -6.73
CA LEU A 830 -9.21 78.73 -7.57
C LEU A 830 -8.57 77.43 -7.07
N GLN A 831 -8.40 77.28 -5.75
CA GLN A 831 -7.86 76.07 -5.14
C GLN A 831 -8.81 74.87 -5.28
N MET A 832 -10.12 75.07 -5.07
CA MET A 832 -11.13 74.02 -5.29
C MET A 832 -11.16 73.57 -6.76
N SER A 833 -11.01 74.50 -7.70
CA SER A 833 -10.93 74.18 -9.14
C SER A 833 -9.63 73.46 -9.49
N LEU A 834 -8.49 73.84 -8.87
CA LEU A 834 -7.21 73.15 -9.00
C LEU A 834 -7.29 71.70 -8.49
N GLU A 835 -7.81 71.48 -7.28
CA GLU A 835 -7.93 70.14 -6.70
C GLU A 835 -8.94 69.28 -7.47
N THR A 836 -10.00 69.87 -8.05
CA THR A 836 -10.93 69.15 -8.94
C THR A 836 -10.21 68.64 -10.19
N LEU A 837 -9.41 69.50 -10.85
CA LEU A 837 -8.61 69.11 -12.02
C LEU A 837 -7.53 68.07 -11.67
N LYS A 838 -6.83 68.23 -10.53
CA LYS A 838 -5.87 67.22 -10.07
C LYS A 838 -6.53 65.88 -9.73
N THR A 839 -7.72 65.90 -9.11
CA THR A 839 -8.46 64.67 -8.79
C THR A 839 -8.86 63.93 -10.07
N LEU A 840 -9.32 64.64 -11.11
CA LEU A 840 -9.60 64.03 -12.42
C LEU A 840 -8.37 63.34 -13.02
N LEU A 841 -7.20 63.99 -12.97
CA LEU A 841 -5.94 63.40 -13.45
C LEU A 841 -5.50 62.20 -12.58
N ALA A 842 -5.62 62.29 -11.25
CA ALA A 842 -5.30 61.22 -10.31
C ALA A 842 -6.19 59.98 -10.48
N LEU A 843 -7.46 60.17 -10.86
CA LEU A 843 -8.40 59.12 -11.21
C LEU A 843 -8.21 58.58 -12.64
N GLY A 844 -7.16 59.00 -13.36
CA GLY A 844 -6.78 58.47 -14.67
C GLY A 844 -7.51 59.07 -15.87
N CYS A 845 -8.23 60.19 -15.71
CA CYS A 845 -8.85 60.85 -16.85
C CYS A 845 -7.83 61.64 -17.68
N HIS A 846 -7.86 61.43 -19.01
CA HIS A 846 -7.16 62.30 -19.96
C HIS A 846 -7.97 63.58 -20.18
N VAL A 847 -7.56 64.67 -19.53
CA VAL A 847 -8.15 66.01 -19.70
C VAL A 847 -7.30 66.82 -20.68
N GLY A 848 -7.90 67.30 -21.76
CA GLY A 848 -7.22 68.06 -22.82
C GLY A 848 -8.19 68.80 -23.74
N LEU A 849 -7.66 69.67 -24.60
CA LEU A 849 -8.44 70.43 -25.59
C LEU A 849 -8.69 69.57 -26.84
N ALA A 850 -9.97 69.39 -27.21
CA ALA A 850 -10.37 68.54 -28.34
C ALA A 850 -10.70 69.30 -29.64
N ASP A 851 -11.14 70.57 -29.53
CA ASP A 851 -11.40 71.49 -30.65
C ASP A 851 -11.05 72.90 -30.17
N GLU A 852 -10.01 73.54 -30.74
CA GLU A 852 -9.61 74.90 -30.36
C GLU A 852 -10.68 75.95 -30.69
N HIS A 853 -11.51 75.70 -31.71
CA HIS A 853 -12.62 76.57 -32.10
C HIS A 853 -13.90 76.32 -31.28
N ALA A 854 -13.91 75.38 -30.33
CA ALA A 854 -15.06 75.15 -29.47
C ALA A 854 -15.34 76.35 -28.56
N VAL A 855 -14.31 77.05 -28.10
CA VAL A 855 -14.43 78.19 -27.17
C VAL A 855 -15.25 79.34 -27.78
N GLU A 856 -15.17 79.55 -29.10
CA GLU A 856 -15.95 80.57 -29.83
C GLU A 856 -17.42 80.16 -30.02
N LYS A 857 -17.74 78.87 -29.88
CA LYS A 857 -19.11 78.33 -30.03
C LYS A 857 -19.90 78.35 -28.73
N VAL A 858 -19.23 78.41 -27.57
CA VAL A 858 -19.88 78.46 -26.25
C VAL A 858 -20.51 79.84 -26.02
N LYS A 859 -21.80 79.86 -25.69
CA LYS A 859 -22.55 81.08 -25.35
C LYS A 859 -22.88 81.09 -23.87
N SER A 860 -23.01 82.28 -23.29
CA SER A 860 -23.58 82.44 -21.95
C SER A 860 -25.10 82.26 -21.97
N MET A 861 -25.63 81.75 -20.87
CA MET A 861 -27.04 81.50 -20.67
C MET A 861 -27.83 82.81 -20.56
N LYS A 862 -28.91 82.95 -21.33
CA LYS A 862 -29.75 84.16 -21.31
C LYS A 862 -30.73 84.16 -20.14
N LEU A 863 -30.26 84.55 -18.95
CA LEU A 863 -31.12 84.69 -17.76
C LEU A 863 -32.05 85.91 -17.84
N SER A 864 -33.22 85.82 -17.21
CA SER A 864 -34.21 86.91 -17.09
C SER A 864 -33.70 88.07 -16.22
N PRO A 865 -34.30 89.29 -16.33
CA PRO A 865 -33.91 90.44 -15.50
C PRO A 865 -34.06 90.23 -13.99
N THR A 866 -34.85 89.23 -13.57
CA THR A 866 -35.02 88.85 -12.15
C THR A 866 -33.75 88.31 -11.49
N TYR A 867 -32.72 87.94 -12.28
CA TYR A 867 -31.42 87.50 -11.77
C TYR A 867 -30.41 88.66 -11.64
N GLU A 868 -30.80 89.89 -12.00
CA GLU A 868 -29.94 91.06 -11.88
C GLU A 868 -29.95 91.58 -10.44
N LEU A 869 -28.76 91.64 -9.82
CA LEU A 869 -28.59 92.14 -8.47
C LEU A 869 -28.61 93.68 -8.46
N THR A 870 -28.87 94.27 -7.28
CA THR A 870 -28.96 95.73 -7.07
C THR A 870 -27.70 96.53 -7.44
N GLY A 871 -26.58 95.87 -7.77
CA GLY A 871 -25.36 96.47 -8.30
C GLY A 871 -25.18 96.36 -9.82
N GLY A 872 -26.19 95.91 -10.58
CA GLY A 872 -26.12 95.73 -12.05
C GLY A 872 -25.35 94.49 -12.51
N TYR A 873 -24.86 93.66 -11.59
CA TYR A 873 -24.29 92.35 -11.91
C TYR A 873 -25.42 91.33 -12.08
N LYS A 874 -25.43 90.64 -13.22
CA LYS A 874 -26.28 89.47 -13.47
C LYS A 874 -25.37 88.29 -13.82
N PRO A 875 -25.52 87.12 -13.17
CA PRO A 875 -24.70 85.97 -13.52
C PRO A 875 -24.98 85.49 -14.96
N ALA A 876 -23.95 84.93 -15.58
CA ALA A 876 -23.93 84.53 -16.98
C ALA A 876 -23.17 83.20 -17.19
N PRO A 877 -23.57 82.10 -16.53
CA PRO A 877 -22.93 80.80 -16.69
C PRO A 877 -23.02 80.28 -18.13
N LEU A 878 -22.13 79.35 -18.49
CA LEU A 878 -22.06 78.79 -19.84
C LEU A 878 -23.29 77.90 -20.15
N ASP A 879 -23.90 78.07 -21.33
CA ASP A 879 -24.97 77.19 -21.81
C ASP A 879 -24.38 75.92 -22.44
N LEU A 880 -24.39 74.85 -21.65
CA LEU A 880 -23.88 73.52 -22.02
C LEU A 880 -25.01 72.51 -22.29
N SER A 881 -26.26 72.96 -22.45
CA SER A 881 -27.46 72.10 -22.59
C SER A 881 -27.42 71.11 -23.77
N HIS A 882 -26.60 71.40 -24.77
CA HIS A 882 -26.38 70.57 -25.96
C HIS A 882 -25.30 69.50 -25.77
N ILE A 883 -24.55 69.53 -24.65
CA ILE A 883 -23.49 68.56 -24.33
C ILE A 883 -24.09 67.48 -23.41
N LYS A 884 -23.94 66.22 -23.81
CA LYS A 884 -24.28 65.05 -22.97
C LYS A 884 -23.00 64.37 -22.51
N LEU A 885 -22.94 64.03 -21.23
CA LEU A 885 -21.86 63.22 -20.67
C LEU A 885 -21.98 61.78 -21.18
N THR A 886 -20.84 61.09 -21.30
CA THR A 886 -20.83 59.64 -21.52
C THR A 886 -21.10 58.90 -20.19
N PRO A 887 -21.57 57.64 -20.21
CA PRO A 887 -21.76 56.85 -18.98
C PRO A 887 -20.47 56.70 -18.15
N THR A 888 -19.31 56.72 -18.81
CA THR A 888 -17.99 56.75 -18.15
C THR A 888 -17.70 58.09 -17.46
N GLN A 889 -18.17 59.21 -17.99
CA GLN A 889 -18.07 60.53 -17.36
C GLN A 889 -19.07 60.67 -16.21
N GLU A 890 -20.28 60.12 -16.33
CA GLU A 890 -21.27 60.08 -15.23
C GLU A 890 -20.74 59.29 -14.03
N ALA A 891 -20.18 58.08 -14.24
CA ALA A 891 -19.53 57.31 -13.18
C ALA A 891 -18.32 58.04 -12.55
N MET A 892 -17.64 58.90 -13.31
CA MET A 892 -16.57 59.76 -12.78
C MET A 892 -17.10 60.91 -11.92
N VAL A 893 -18.30 61.44 -12.20
CA VAL A 893 -18.95 62.45 -11.33
C VAL A 893 -19.27 61.83 -9.97
N ASP A 894 -19.77 60.60 -9.91
CA ASP A 894 -19.99 59.88 -8.65
C ASP A 894 -18.69 59.70 -7.86
N LYS A 895 -17.58 59.36 -8.54
CA LYS A 895 -16.26 59.23 -7.90
C LYS A 895 -15.69 60.56 -7.41
N LEU A 896 -15.94 61.67 -8.10
CA LEU A 896 -15.59 63.00 -7.60
C LEU A 896 -16.43 63.39 -6.37
N ALA A 897 -17.73 63.08 -6.36
CA ALA A 897 -18.60 63.33 -5.23
C ALA A 897 -18.22 62.49 -3.99
N GLU A 898 -17.91 61.21 -4.19
CA GLU A 898 -17.37 60.32 -3.15
C GLU A 898 -16.05 60.86 -2.58
N ASN A 899 -15.12 61.31 -3.44
CA ASN A 899 -13.87 61.91 -2.99
C ASN A 899 -14.10 63.20 -2.19
N ALA A 900 -15.00 64.08 -2.65
CA ALA A 900 -15.35 65.31 -1.93
C ALA A 900 -15.92 65.00 -0.53
N HIS A 901 -16.76 63.97 -0.41
CA HIS A 901 -17.24 63.49 0.88
C HIS A 901 -16.13 62.93 1.76
N ASN A 902 -15.21 62.13 1.19
CA ASN A 902 -14.07 61.58 1.92
C ASN A 902 -13.12 62.67 2.43
N VAL A 903 -12.82 63.71 1.63
CA VAL A 903 -12.01 64.87 2.04
C VAL A 903 -12.67 65.58 3.23
N TRP A 904 -13.95 65.92 3.09
CA TRP A 904 -14.74 66.55 4.15
C TRP A 904 -14.75 65.72 5.44
N ALA A 905 -15.00 64.42 5.34
CA ALA A 905 -15.11 63.54 6.49
C ALA A 905 -13.75 63.31 7.18
N ARG A 906 -12.66 63.15 6.42
CA ARG A 906 -11.29 63.09 6.96
C ARG A 906 -11.01 64.32 7.83
N ASP A 907 -11.31 65.51 7.31
CA ASP A 907 -10.96 66.76 7.97
C ASP A 907 -11.86 67.03 9.19
N ARG A 908 -13.13 66.61 9.15
CA ARG A 908 -14.01 66.63 10.34
C ARG A 908 -13.61 65.63 11.42
N ILE A 909 -13.27 64.39 11.05
CA ILE A 909 -12.82 63.37 12.01
C ILE A 909 -11.50 63.80 12.66
N ARG A 910 -10.56 64.40 11.90
CA ARG A 910 -9.33 65.02 12.45
C ARG A 910 -9.60 66.18 13.42
N GLN A 911 -10.71 66.89 13.27
CA GLN A 911 -11.17 67.95 14.20
C GLN A 911 -11.88 67.38 15.45
N GLY A 912 -11.89 66.05 15.66
CA GLY A 912 -12.53 65.40 16.81
C GLY A 912 -14.05 65.23 16.67
N TRP A 913 -14.59 65.38 15.46
CA TRP A 913 -16.03 65.23 15.22
C TRP A 913 -16.42 63.74 15.21
N THR A 914 -17.26 63.33 16.16
CA THR A 914 -17.77 61.96 16.29
C THR A 914 -19.30 61.92 16.16
N TYR A 915 -19.83 60.83 15.61
CA TYR A 915 -21.26 60.69 15.35
C TYR A 915 -22.01 60.26 16.63
N GLY A 916 -22.28 61.23 17.51
CA GLY A 916 -23.00 61.02 18.77
C GLY A 916 -24.19 61.97 18.91
N ILE A 917 -25.36 61.44 19.28
CA ILE A 917 -26.62 62.20 19.38
C ILE A 917 -26.65 63.16 20.59
N GLN A 918 -25.64 63.11 21.48
CA GLN A 918 -25.50 64.03 22.62
C GLN A 918 -24.11 64.67 22.71
N GLN A 919 -23.90 65.79 22.00
CA GLN A 919 -22.93 66.77 22.46
C GLN A 919 -23.56 67.61 23.58
N LYS A 920 -23.04 67.48 24.82
CA LYS A 920 -23.11 68.59 25.80
C LYS A 920 -22.07 69.62 25.38
N PRO A 921 -22.45 70.86 24.99
CA PRO A 921 -21.48 71.84 24.50
C PRO A 921 -20.63 72.40 25.64
N SER A 922 -19.31 72.41 25.46
CA SER A 922 -18.42 73.30 26.21
C SER A 922 -18.36 74.65 25.48
N PRO A 923 -18.62 75.79 26.14
CA PRO A 923 -18.71 77.07 25.45
C PRO A 923 -17.32 77.70 25.26
N ARG A 924 -16.69 77.48 24.10
CA ARG A 924 -15.68 78.40 23.51
C ARG A 924 -15.38 78.08 22.05
N SER A 925 -15.12 79.15 21.29
CA SER A 925 -14.59 79.18 19.91
C SER A 925 -15.34 78.38 18.83
N LEU A 926 -16.56 78.79 18.51
CA LEU A 926 -17.01 78.84 17.12
C LEU A 926 -16.72 80.23 16.55
N ARG A 927 -15.61 80.37 15.82
CA ARG A 927 -15.52 81.35 14.73
C ARG A 927 -15.97 80.60 13.47
N PRO A 928 -17.10 80.96 12.83
CA PRO A 928 -17.41 80.43 11.51
C PRO A 928 -16.50 81.09 10.46
N ALA A 929 -16.15 80.31 9.43
CA ALA A 929 -15.88 80.81 8.09
C ALA A 929 -17.19 80.62 7.29
#